data_AF-A0AAV9ZJU6-F1
#
_entry.id   AF-A0AAV9ZJU6-F1
#
_cell.length_a   1.000
_cell.length_b   1.000
_cell.length_c   1.000
_cell.angle_alpha   90.00
_cell.angle_beta   90.00
_cell.angle_gamma   90.00
#
_symmetry.space_group_name_H-M   'P 1'
#
loop_
_entity.id
_entity.type
_entity.pdbx_description
1 polymer ?
#
loop_
_entity_poly.entity_id
_entity_poly.type
_entity_poly.pdbx_seq_one_letter_code
_entity_poly.pdbx_strand_id
1 'polypeptide(L)'
;MHLTVRNLIWILELFFPPELPVQQALYVLAVIISLYPLVRLHLNQMDEAYRQSPRKGWINSVYALLSRAFHEEASDPEAWTAGVNVAEEYTEYICRDLERLHTLMGLTENSNLSDPNSFLFRPARRILCTTRMNCKFCPPSHRNLVPSLRRKRHGKSEQRVWLLDSTFRWVSADLVVGYCATCKAEYYLTKYYPDSITKKAGGPGQKRQQVLEYDAEYLRVSKHGVWVHRDIARAQENSLDCFHAGWSNWAKWRLFTEHFSRRLLKFHGKADGFTCNSHPATKILVEAVRKAIGEDGGVIRKALDHGCMDCTHAKRFADEEVGQTDGHATEIAGSEAGPAGPIAPDAAPLPPSLPSALPRQLRPPPGSPRGYCRLSVMDGKSLTHKKCSLDECHGPLYNFKNGRFCEAHLGEYEAKCGTLSCGRLVHSDGALTCDDPAHIDWHKKFVDRFHRLSFPGVQRVIRRQMVETDDIVPRLQIELENLGDTPGGKVAHTFTAKTTYCLQSVQRACGYPIGWGTCYRSESTPQVLSLMNKIWAGFPNLRPGFMAYDKACDLLRHIVTQDGNDLWIASTRFIVDAWHYINHRTTDILCRTRTNPAPTDGSQPDLVITQIDDNGVVHKTRAFNTETAEQLNSWLNGFESQLQRVDMQVEKKNRGLADEFWDEVNGNV
;
A
#
# COMPACT_ATOMS: atom_id res chain seq x y z
N MET A 1 21.41 9.78 33.71
CA MET A 1 22.59 10.39 34.38
C MET A 1 23.18 11.38 33.38
N HIS A 2 23.23 12.68 33.69
CA HIS A 2 23.79 13.67 32.76
C HIS A 2 25.32 13.64 32.85
N LEU A 3 26.00 13.44 31.71
CA LEU A 3 27.47 13.48 31.66
C LEU A 3 27.94 14.90 32.02
N THR A 4 28.73 15.04 33.08
CA THR A 4 29.31 16.34 33.45
C THR A 4 30.67 16.53 32.78
N VAL A 5 31.15 17.77 32.68
CA VAL A 5 32.51 18.07 32.21
C VAL A 5 33.57 17.32 33.04
N ARG A 6 33.34 17.19 34.34
CA ARG A 6 34.21 16.42 35.25
C ARG A 6 34.28 14.94 34.87
N ASN A 7 33.13 14.34 34.50
CA ASN A 7 33.09 12.95 34.05
C ASN A 7 33.82 12.77 32.72
N LEU A 8 33.70 13.74 31.80
CA LEU A 8 34.43 13.72 30.53
C LEU A 8 35.95 13.78 30.74
N ILE A 9 36.43 14.71 31.57
CA ILE A 9 37.86 14.82 31.92
C ILE A 9 38.36 13.49 32.49
N TRP A 10 37.61 12.90 33.42
CA TRP A 10 37.99 11.63 34.03
C TRP A 10 38.04 10.47 33.03
N ILE A 11 37.12 10.40 32.07
CA ILE A 11 37.16 9.42 30.97
C ILE A 11 38.41 9.62 30.11
N LEU A 12 38.73 10.87 29.76
CA LEU A 12 39.89 11.20 28.94
C LEU A 12 41.20 10.81 29.64
N GLU A 13 41.35 11.15 30.91
CA GLU A 13 42.55 10.83 31.72
C GLU A 13 42.75 9.31 31.92
N LEU A 14 41.67 8.55 32.03
CA LEU A 14 41.76 7.11 32.33
C LEU A 14 41.94 6.21 31.11
N PHE A 15 41.42 6.61 29.95
CA PHE A 15 41.28 5.73 28.79
C PHE A 15 42.05 6.17 27.56
N PHE A 16 42.63 7.37 27.57
CA PHE A 16 43.37 7.91 26.42
C PHE A 16 44.81 8.27 26.80
N PRO A 17 45.76 8.20 25.86
CA PRO A 17 47.13 8.66 26.09
C PRO A 17 47.15 10.17 26.38
N PRO A 18 47.94 10.65 27.35
CA PRO A 18 48.05 12.07 27.62
C PRO A 18 48.67 12.86 26.45
N GLU A 19 49.40 12.19 25.56
CA GLU A 19 49.98 12.77 24.34
C GLU A 19 49.00 12.81 23.16
N LEU A 20 47.82 12.20 23.27
CA LEU A 20 46.84 12.17 22.19
C LEU A 20 46.18 13.55 22.03
N PRO A 21 46.14 14.12 20.81
CA PRO A 21 45.43 15.37 20.58
C PRO A 21 43.98 15.30 21.05
N VAL A 22 43.52 16.32 21.78
CA VAL A 22 42.15 16.38 22.32
C VAL A 22 41.11 16.13 21.22
N GLN A 23 41.30 16.68 20.02
CA GLN A 23 40.42 16.44 18.87
C GLN A 23 40.31 14.96 18.50
N GLN A 24 41.42 14.22 18.51
CA GLN A 24 41.47 12.79 18.20
C GLN A 24 40.87 11.96 19.35
N ALA A 25 41.12 12.34 20.61
CA ALA A 25 40.51 11.69 21.77
C ALA A 25 38.97 11.82 21.75
N LEU A 26 38.46 13.02 21.46
CA LEU A 26 37.02 13.27 21.32
C LEU A 26 36.41 12.52 20.13
N TYR A 27 37.14 12.42 19.01
CA TYR A 27 36.72 11.63 17.85
C TYR A 27 36.60 10.14 18.17
N VAL A 28 37.62 9.55 18.80
CA VAL A 28 37.59 8.15 19.22
C VAL A 28 36.48 7.91 20.25
N LEU A 29 36.25 8.84 21.18
CA LEU A 29 35.14 8.76 22.11
C LEU A 29 33.77 8.74 21.40
N ALA A 30 33.60 9.53 20.34
CA ALA A 30 32.39 9.51 19.51
C ALA A 30 32.21 8.15 18.79
N VAL A 31 33.32 7.52 18.35
CA VAL A 31 33.30 6.17 17.78
C VAL A 31 32.93 5.13 18.84
N ILE A 32 33.46 5.22 20.06
CA ILE A 32 33.11 4.33 21.18
C ILE A 32 31.60 4.36 21.44
N ILE A 33 30.97 5.54 21.48
CA ILE A 33 29.52 5.68 21.64
C ILE A 33 28.78 4.96 20.49
N SER A 34 29.26 5.13 19.25
CA SER A 34 28.67 4.53 18.05
C SER A 34 28.75 3.00 18.02
N LEU A 35 29.72 2.40 18.74
CA LEU A 35 29.93 0.96 18.81
C LEU A 35 28.95 0.22 19.74
N TYR A 36 28.15 0.94 20.53
CA TYR A 36 27.23 0.36 21.51
C TYR A 36 26.32 -0.77 20.96
N PRO A 37 25.73 -0.70 19.75
CA PRO A 37 24.91 -1.79 19.22
C PRO A 37 25.68 -3.11 19.03
N LEU A 38 26.97 -3.02 18.66
CA LEU A 38 27.82 -4.20 18.50
C LEU A 38 28.19 -4.80 19.86
N VAL A 39 28.37 -3.96 20.88
CA VAL A 39 28.59 -4.40 22.26
C VAL A 39 27.36 -5.13 22.78
N ARG A 40 26.15 -4.62 22.54
CA ARG A 40 24.92 -5.35 22.88
C ARG A 40 24.89 -6.73 22.23
N LEU A 41 25.22 -6.82 20.94
CA LEU A 41 25.23 -8.11 20.21
C LEU A 41 26.27 -9.08 20.80
N HIS A 42 27.40 -8.55 21.26
CA HIS A 42 28.41 -9.32 21.98
C HIS A 42 27.89 -9.85 23.31
N LEU A 43 27.30 -9.00 24.15
CA LEU A 43 26.77 -9.37 25.47
C LEU A 43 25.66 -10.43 25.34
N ASN A 44 24.69 -10.22 24.43
CA ASN A 44 23.62 -11.19 24.18
C ASN A 44 24.16 -12.55 23.66
N GLN A 45 25.27 -12.55 22.92
CA GLN A 45 25.94 -13.80 22.50
C GLN A 45 26.63 -14.50 23.67
N MET A 46 27.18 -13.75 24.64
CA MET A 46 27.82 -14.31 25.83
C MET A 46 26.82 -14.98 26.76
N ASP A 47 25.66 -14.37 26.97
CA ASP A 47 24.58 -14.89 27.82
C ASP A 47 24.04 -16.25 27.30
N GLU A 48 24.01 -16.45 25.98
CA GLU A 48 23.52 -17.72 25.40
C GLU A 48 24.52 -18.88 25.57
N ALA A 49 25.82 -18.62 25.70
CA ALA A 49 26.85 -19.64 25.56
C ALA A 49 27.92 -19.63 26.65
N TYR A 50 27.65 -20.37 27.73
CA TYR A 50 28.52 -20.65 28.89
C TYR A 50 29.96 -21.17 28.55
N ARG A 51 30.28 -21.45 27.28
CA ARG A 51 31.57 -22.01 26.83
C ARG A 51 32.25 -21.24 25.70
N GLN A 52 31.77 -20.06 25.32
CA GLN A 52 32.45 -19.27 24.29
C GLN A 52 33.58 -18.44 24.90
N SER A 53 34.76 -18.50 24.28
CA SER A 53 35.88 -17.62 24.62
C SER A 53 35.44 -16.15 24.48
N PRO A 54 35.77 -15.26 25.44
CA PRO A 54 35.37 -13.86 25.42
C PRO A 54 35.79 -13.10 24.14
N ARG A 55 36.82 -13.58 23.42
CA ARG A 55 37.40 -12.94 22.23
C ARG A 55 36.89 -13.43 20.87
N LYS A 56 35.61 -13.80 20.69
CA LYS A 56 35.17 -14.29 19.37
C LYS A 56 33.83 -13.73 18.90
N GLY A 57 33.91 -12.98 17.79
CA GLY A 57 32.78 -12.54 16.99
C GLY A 57 32.71 -11.02 16.98
N TRP A 58 31.66 -10.47 17.58
CA TRP A 58 31.36 -9.04 17.60
C TRP A 58 32.47 -8.17 18.19
N ILE A 59 33.12 -8.63 19.28
CA ILE A 59 34.25 -7.92 19.90
C ILE A 59 35.44 -7.73 18.95
N ASN A 60 35.65 -8.62 17.97
CA ASN A 60 36.72 -8.44 16.97
C ASN A 60 36.36 -7.34 15.97
N SER A 61 35.07 -7.13 15.67
CA SER A 61 34.63 -5.99 14.85
C SER A 61 34.71 -4.69 15.63
N VAL A 62 34.41 -4.71 16.93
CA VAL A 62 34.62 -3.57 17.83
C VAL A 62 36.10 -3.18 17.84
N TYR A 63 37.00 -4.14 18.08
CA TYR A 63 38.45 -3.92 18.05
C TYR A 63 38.93 -3.35 16.72
N ALA A 64 38.50 -3.94 15.59
CA ALA A 64 38.91 -3.49 14.26
C ALA A 64 38.38 -2.09 13.90
N LEU A 65 37.18 -1.72 14.35
CA LEU A 65 36.63 -0.37 14.15
C LEU A 65 37.31 0.66 15.05
N LEU A 66 37.58 0.30 16.31
CA LEU A 66 38.24 1.16 17.28
C LEU A 66 39.71 1.42 16.91
N SER A 67 40.46 0.37 16.57
CA SER A 67 41.84 0.50 16.07
C SER A 67 41.92 1.43 14.85
N ARG A 68 40.95 1.33 13.93
CA ARG A 68 40.87 2.24 12.77
C ARG A 68 40.59 3.70 13.16
N ALA A 69 39.85 3.94 14.23
CA ALA A 69 39.54 5.29 14.70
C ALA A 69 40.78 6.00 15.27
N PHE A 70 41.72 5.25 15.83
CA PHE A 70 43.02 5.78 16.26
C PHE A 70 43.95 6.12 15.08
N HIS A 71 43.69 5.62 13.87
CA HIS A 71 44.51 5.84 12.67
C HIS A 71 43.75 6.58 11.54
N GLU A 72 42.82 7.48 11.87
CA GLU A 72 42.01 8.22 10.89
C GLU A 72 42.85 9.05 9.90
N GLU A 73 44.06 9.45 10.31
CA GLU A 73 45.09 10.16 9.54
C GLU A 73 45.45 9.46 8.22
N ALA A 74 45.33 8.14 8.15
CA ALA A 74 45.56 7.36 6.93
C ALA A 74 44.40 7.47 5.91
N SER A 75 43.24 8.00 6.31
CA SER A 75 42.05 8.18 5.46
C SER A 75 41.82 9.63 5.04
N ASP A 76 42.26 10.62 5.82
CA ASP A 76 42.19 12.05 5.50
C ASP A 76 43.42 12.78 6.06
N PRO A 77 44.53 12.83 5.30
CA PRO A 77 45.80 13.41 5.76
C PRO A 77 45.76 14.93 5.95
N GLU A 78 44.77 15.62 5.36
CA GLU A 78 44.61 17.07 5.48
C GLU A 78 43.88 17.46 6.78
N ALA A 79 43.03 16.57 7.31
CA ALA A 79 42.24 16.82 8.52
C ALA A 79 42.92 16.40 9.84
N TRP A 80 43.97 15.55 9.78
CA TRP A 80 44.60 14.95 10.97
C TRP A 80 46.12 14.86 10.84
N THR A 81 46.84 15.26 11.90
CA THR A 81 48.31 15.16 12.00
C THR A 81 48.76 13.77 12.46
N ALA A 82 49.85 13.24 11.88
CA ALA A 82 50.43 11.94 12.24
C ALA A 82 50.61 11.75 13.77
N GLY A 83 49.84 10.86 14.36
CA GLY A 83 49.81 10.55 15.79
C GLY A 83 50.81 9.45 16.20
N VAL A 84 51.04 9.36 17.50
CA VAL A 84 51.94 8.37 18.12
C VAL A 84 51.41 6.95 17.93
N ASN A 85 52.28 5.99 17.61
CA ASN A 85 51.94 4.58 17.35
C ASN A 85 51.61 3.80 18.65
N VAL A 86 50.60 4.25 19.40
CA VAL A 86 50.11 3.63 20.67
C VAL A 86 48.74 2.97 20.51
N ALA A 87 48.20 2.95 19.29
CA ALA A 87 46.82 2.57 19.00
C ALA A 87 46.45 1.14 19.41
N GLU A 88 47.36 0.17 19.28
CA GLU A 88 47.05 -1.24 19.58
C GLU A 88 46.83 -1.49 21.08
N GLU A 89 47.72 -0.96 21.94
CA GLU A 89 47.64 -1.14 23.40
C GLU A 89 46.38 -0.49 23.99
N TYR A 90 46.09 0.75 23.58
CA TYR A 90 44.91 1.47 24.05
C TYR A 90 43.60 0.91 23.47
N THR A 91 43.60 0.40 22.24
CA THR A 91 42.44 -0.31 21.68
C THR A 91 42.10 -1.53 22.51
N GLU A 92 43.11 -2.33 22.90
CA GLU A 92 42.92 -3.51 23.73
C GLU A 92 42.41 -3.14 25.14
N TYR A 93 42.99 -2.10 25.74
CA TYR A 93 42.56 -1.58 27.04
C TYR A 93 41.10 -1.08 27.03
N ILE A 94 40.73 -0.24 26.06
CA ILE A 94 39.37 0.29 25.91
C ILE A 94 38.38 -0.84 25.62
N CYS A 95 38.73 -1.80 24.76
CA CYS A 95 37.86 -2.93 24.45
C CYS A 95 37.57 -3.81 25.68
N ARG A 96 38.51 -3.93 26.61
CA ARG A 96 38.33 -4.70 27.85
C ARG A 96 37.32 -4.05 28.80
N ASP A 97 37.30 -2.72 28.87
CA ASP A 97 36.49 -1.94 29.81
C ASP A 97 35.30 -1.23 29.12
N LEU A 98 34.95 -1.66 27.90
CA LEU A 98 33.98 -1.00 27.02
C LEU A 98 32.55 -0.93 27.60
N GLU A 99 32.12 -1.99 28.29
CA GLU A 99 30.81 -2.04 28.97
C GLU A 99 30.74 -1.02 30.11
N ARG A 100 31.83 -0.89 30.87
CA ARG A 100 31.95 0.09 31.97
C ARG A 100 31.95 1.51 31.42
N LEU A 101 32.66 1.73 30.31
CA LEU A 101 32.66 2.99 29.57
C LEU A 101 31.26 3.38 29.08
N HIS A 102 30.53 2.45 28.47
CA HIS A 102 29.15 2.70 28.01
C HIS A 102 28.21 3.00 29.17
N THR A 103 28.34 2.27 30.29
CA THR A 103 27.58 2.52 31.52
C THR A 103 27.88 3.91 32.10
N LEU A 104 29.16 4.29 32.17
CA LEU A 104 29.61 5.59 32.66
C LEU A 104 29.11 6.75 31.79
N MET A 105 28.99 6.52 30.48
CA MET A 105 28.41 7.46 29.53
C MET A 105 26.86 7.49 29.56
N GLY A 106 26.22 6.66 30.38
CA GLY A 106 24.76 6.60 30.48
C GLY A 106 24.08 5.96 29.27
N LEU A 107 24.79 5.16 28.49
CA LEU A 107 24.21 4.37 27.41
C LEU A 107 23.44 3.19 28.00
N THR A 108 22.15 3.16 27.75
CA THR A 108 21.22 2.12 28.23
C THR A 108 20.56 1.43 27.05
N GLU A 109 19.81 0.36 27.29
CA GLU A 109 19.09 -0.37 26.23
C GLU A 109 18.11 0.51 25.44
N ASN A 110 17.64 1.60 26.05
CA ASN A 110 16.69 2.55 25.49
C ASN A 110 17.36 3.77 24.83
N SER A 111 18.69 3.87 24.85
CA SER A 111 19.41 4.99 24.26
C SER A 111 19.28 4.97 22.74
N ASN A 112 18.58 5.96 22.18
CA ASN A 112 18.43 6.11 20.74
C ASN A 112 19.65 6.81 20.14
N LEU A 113 20.63 6.02 19.68
CA LEU A 113 21.86 6.51 19.03
C LEU A 113 21.63 7.33 17.75
N SER A 114 20.41 7.29 17.20
CA SER A 114 20.00 8.04 16.02
C SER A 114 19.62 9.49 16.33
N ASP A 115 19.31 9.83 17.59
CA ASP A 115 18.91 11.18 17.99
C ASP A 115 20.14 12.11 18.07
N PRO A 116 20.26 13.12 17.18
CA PRO A 116 21.39 14.05 17.18
C PRO A 116 21.49 14.90 18.44
N ASN A 117 20.39 15.06 19.18
CA ASN A 117 20.30 15.88 20.39
C ASN A 117 20.59 15.09 21.68
N SER A 118 20.70 13.76 21.59
CA SER A 118 20.89 12.88 22.75
C SER A 118 22.35 12.73 23.17
N PHE A 119 23.33 13.16 22.36
CA PHE A 119 24.76 12.94 22.64
C PHE A 119 25.58 14.22 22.48
N LEU A 120 26.60 14.36 23.34
CA LEU A 120 27.56 15.47 23.33
C LEU A 120 28.40 15.52 22.03
N PHE A 121 28.52 14.40 21.32
CA PHE A 121 29.30 14.27 20.10
C PHE A 121 28.43 13.71 18.98
N ARG A 122 28.47 14.33 17.80
CA ARG A 122 27.93 13.69 16.60
C ARG A 122 28.75 12.43 16.33
N PRO A 123 28.12 11.28 16.06
CA PRO A 123 28.86 10.06 15.72
C PRO A 123 29.67 10.32 14.45
N ALA A 124 30.99 10.34 14.61
CA ALA A 124 31.90 10.79 13.58
C ALA A 124 32.10 9.75 12.46
N ARG A 125 31.80 8.47 12.74
CA ARG A 125 31.58 7.40 11.76
C ARG A 125 30.25 6.70 12.01
N ARG A 126 29.44 6.56 10.96
CA ARG A 126 28.15 5.85 11.03
C ARG A 126 28.37 4.35 10.91
N ILE A 127 27.87 3.58 11.87
CA ILE A 127 27.94 2.12 11.85
C ILE A 127 26.55 1.60 11.47
N LEU A 128 26.45 0.97 10.30
CA LEU A 128 25.25 0.26 9.88
C LEU A 128 25.32 -1.17 10.41
N CYS A 129 24.49 -1.48 11.40
CA CYS A 129 24.49 -2.80 12.03
C CYS A 129 23.11 -3.46 12.09
N THR A 130 23.10 -4.79 12.24
CA THR A 130 21.86 -5.54 12.51
C THR A 130 21.32 -5.13 13.87
N THR A 131 20.08 -4.63 13.91
CA THR A 131 19.43 -4.17 15.16
C THR A 131 18.83 -5.29 15.99
N ARG A 132 18.56 -6.45 15.40
CA ARG A 132 17.98 -7.60 16.12
C ARG A 132 19.05 -8.34 16.91
N MET A 133 18.74 -8.64 18.17
CA MET A 133 19.60 -9.43 19.05
C MET A 133 19.53 -10.94 18.75
N ASN A 134 18.32 -11.40 18.41
CA ASN A 134 17.97 -12.81 18.30
C ASN A 134 17.38 -13.15 16.93
N CYS A 135 17.44 -14.43 16.56
CA CYS A 135 16.91 -14.91 15.29
C CYS A 135 15.38 -14.89 15.24
N LYS A 136 14.82 -14.28 14.19
CA LYS A 136 13.37 -14.19 13.90
C LYS A 136 12.74 -15.54 13.54
N PHE A 137 13.54 -16.46 12.99
CA PHE A 137 13.01 -17.71 12.41
C PHE A 137 13.19 -18.95 13.28
N CYS A 138 14.06 -18.88 14.28
CA CYS A 138 14.28 -20.03 15.15
C CYS A 138 13.29 -19.96 16.32
N PRO A 139 12.59 -21.06 16.63
CA PRO A 139 11.84 -21.12 17.88
C PRO A 139 12.80 -21.03 19.08
N PRO A 140 12.28 -20.71 20.27
CA PRO A 140 13.03 -20.84 21.51
C PRO A 140 13.60 -22.27 21.62
N SER A 141 14.89 -22.37 21.97
CA SER A 141 15.55 -23.66 22.21
C SER A 141 15.04 -24.31 23.51
N HIS A 142 15.53 -25.50 23.86
CA HIS A 142 15.20 -26.21 25.11
C HIS A 142 15.42 -25.40 26.40
N ARG A 143 16.12 -24.26 26.34
CA ARG A 143 16.34 -23.32 27.45
C ARG A 143 15.40 -22.10 27.40
N ASN A 144 14.35 -22.11 26.58
CA ASN A 144 13.49 -20.96 26.25
C ASN A 144 14.24 -19.75 25.67
N LEU A 145 15.50 -19.92 25.25
CA LEU A 145 16.29 -18.86 24.63
C LEU A 145 16.25 -18.98 23.11
N VAL A 146 15.95 -17.87 22.44
CA VAL A 146 16.02 -17.75 20.98
C VAL A 146 17.49 -17.59 20.58
N PRO A 147 17.98 -18.30 19.54
CA PRO A 147 19.38 -18.19 19.12
C PRO A 147 19.85 -16.76 18.83
N SER A 148 20.92 -16.34 19.49
CA SER A 148 21.59 -15.05 19.25
C SER A 148 22.22 -14.99 17.86
N LEU A 149 22.37 -13.76 17.35
CA LEU A 149 23.08 -13.52 16.10
C LEU A 149 24.60 -13.51 16.33
N ARG A 150 25.35 -14.18 15.45
CA ARG A 150 26.81 -14.26 15.50
C ARG A 150 27.44 -13.44 14.37
N ARG A 151 28.70 -13.03 14.53
CA ARG A 151 29.52 -12.42 13.46
C ARG A 151 29.99 -13.47 12.45
N LYS A 152 29.75 -13.23 11.16
CA LYS A 152 30.18 -14.09 10.05
C LYS A 152 31.72 -14.06 9.90
N ARG A 153 32.37 -15.23 9.83
CA ARG A 153 33.85 -15.36 9.79
C ARG A 153 34.48 -15.32 8.38
N HIS A 154 33.70 -15.43 7.30
CA HIS A 154 34.23 -15.52 5.93
C HIS A 154 33.69 -14.42 5.00
N GLY A 155 34.61 -13.68 4.38
CA GLY A 155 34.37 -12.60 3.42
C GLY A 155 34.21 -11.24 4.10
N LYS A 156 34.87 -10.19 3.56
CA LYS A 156 34.89 -8.77 4.01
C LYS A 156 33.69 -8.43 4.93
N SER A 157 33.84 -8.69 6.23
CA SER A 157 32.76 -8.58 7.24
C SER A 157 32.54 -7.15 7.71
N GLU A 158 33.54 -6.31 7.46
CA GLU A 158 33.50 -4.87 7.60
C GLU A 158 33.71 -4.30 6.20
N GLN A 159 32.68 -3.65 5.68
CA GLN A 159 32.73 -3.00 4.38
C GLN A 159 32.48 -1.52 4.59
N ARG A 160 33.40 -0.70 4.10
CA ARG A 160 33.16 0.73 3.95
C ARG A 160 32.10 0.91 2.87
N VAL A 161 31.06 1.67 3.21
CA VAL A 161 29.92 1.95 2.35
C VAL A 161 29.67 3.45 2.32
N TRP A 162 29.03 3.92 1.25
CA TRP A 162 28.57 5.30 1.15
C TRP A 162 27.17 5.40 1.72
N LEU A 163 26.96 6.37 2.61
CA LEU A 163 25.69 6.60 3.27
C LEU A 163 25.27 8.05 3.07
N LEU A 164 24.05 8.26 2.59
CA LEU A 164 23.36 9.54 2.67
C LEU A 164 22.60 9.58 3.99
N ASP A 165 23.06 10.38 4.94
CA ASP A 165 22.53 10.38 6.30
C ASP A 165 21.21 11.17 6.46
N SER A 166 20.70 11.28 7.68
CA SER A 166 19.46 12.03 7.98
C SER A 166 19.59 13.53 7.74
N THR A 167 20.81 14.06 7.58
CA THR A 167 21.08 15.45 7.21
C THR A 167 21.27 15.63 5.70
N PHE A 168 21.02 14.58 4.91
CA PHE A 168 21.22 14.55 3.46
C PHE A 168 22.66 14.85 3.05
N ARG A 169 23.64 14.43 3.86
CA ARG A 169 25.06 14.51 3.52
C ARG A 169 25.63 13.13 3.24
N TRP A 170 26.49 13.05 2.22
CA TRP A 170 27.25 11.84 1.93
C TRP A 170 28.34 11.66 2.99
N VAL A 171 28.33 10.51 3.65
CA VAL A 171 29.31 10.13 4.66
C VAL A 171 29.79 8.71 4.41
N SER A 172 31.03 8.43 4.78
CA SER A 172 31.53 7.05 4.82
C SER A 172 31.00 6.35 6.07
N ALA A 173 30.57 5.09 5.91
CA ALA A 173 29.98 4.30 6.97
C ALA A 173 30.56 2.88 6.98
N ASP A 174 30.56 2.25 8.15
CA ASP A 174 31.00 0.87 8.34
C ASP A 174 29.78 -0.05 8.45
N LEU A 175 29.69 -1.03 7.55
CA LEU A 175 28.62 -2.03 7.55
C LEU A 175 29.06 -3.30 8.28
N VAL A 176 28.34 -3.69 9.34
CA VAL A 176 28.58 -4.90 10.14
C VAL A 176 27.28 -5.70 10.31
N VAL A 177 27.31 -7.01 10.07
CA VAL A 177 26.06 -7.78 9.89
C VAL A 177 26.10 -9.14 10.58
N GLY A 178 24.96 -9.54 11.15
CA GLY A 178 24.81 -10.81 11.88
C GLY A 178 24.43 -12.01 11.00
N TYR A 179 24.58 -13.22 11.53
CA TYR A 179 23.97 -14.43 10.98
C TYR A 179 23.53 -15.37 12.10
N CYS A 180 22.47 -16.14 11.85
CA CYS A 180 22.04 -17.19 12.77
C CYS A 180 22.82 -18.48 12.49
N ALA A 181 23.49 -19.02 13.51
CA ALA A 181 24.24 -20.27 13.39
C ALA A 181 23.34 -21.51 13.20
N THR A 182 22.09 -21.46 13.71
CA THR A 182 21.12 -22.57 13.71
C THR A 182 20.44 -22.73 12.36
N CYS A 183 19.55 -21.79 11.99
CA CYS A 183 18.80 -21.89 10.74
C CYS A 183 19.56 -21.41 9.50
N LYS A 184 20.83 -20.98 9.68
CA LYS A 184 21.63 -20.32 8.65
C LYS A 184 20.89 -19.14 7.99
N ALA A 185 19.90 -18.56 8.68
CA ALA A 185 19.32 -17.29 8.27
C ALA A 185 20.43 -16.28 8.36
N GLU A 186 20.78 -15.78 7.20
CA GLU A 186 21.74 -14.73 7.09
C GLU A 186 20.94 -13.45 7.22
N TYR A 187 21.28 -12.68 8.24
CA TYR A 187 20.94 -11.26 8.26
C TYR A 187 21.86 -10.50 7.28
N TYR A 188 22.51 -11.25 6.36
CA TYR A 188 23.53 -10.91 5.37
C TYR A 188 23.04 -11.31 3.97
N LEU A 189 23.10 -10.35 3.05
CA LEU A 189 23.78 -10.48 1.75
C LEU A 189 23.88 -11.88 1.12
N THR A 190 23.23 -11.98 -0.03
CA THR A 190 23.99 -12.22 -1.27
C THR A 190 24.19 -10.85 -1.94
N LYS A 191 25.18 -10.05 -1.52
CA LYS A 191 25.38 -8.60 -1.79
C LYS A 191 24.38 -7.66 -1.10
N TYR A 192 24.95 -6.74 -0.29
CA TYR A 192 24.58 -5.78 0.80
C TYR A 192 23.22 -6.01 1.57
N TYR A 193 22.90 -5.47 2.78
CA TYR A 193 21.53 -5.23 3.37
C TYR A 193 21.26 -5.50 4.91
N PRO A 194 21.18 -4.49 5.82
CA PRO A 194 20.48 -4.52 7.13
C PRO A 194 18.96 -4.34 7.10
N ASP A 195 18.39 -4.00 5.95
CA ASP A 195 16.96 -3.69 5.75
C ASP A 195 16.13 -4.92 5.33
N SER A 196 16.73 -6.10 5.28
CA SER A 196 16.04 -7.38 5.02
C SER A 196 16.82 -8.58 5.55
N ILE A 197 16.13 -9.69 5.82
CA ILE A 197 16.72 -10.95 6.28
C ILE A 197 16.58 -11.99 5.16
N THR A 198 17.62 -12.81 4.91
CA THR A 198 17.52 -13.92 3.96
C THR A 198 17.67 -15.30 4.62
N LYS A 199 16.87 -16.27 4.20
CA LYS A 199 16.90 -17.65 4.71
C LYS A 199 16.93 -18.64 3.54
N LYS A 200 17.66 -19.74 3.69
CA LYS A 200 17.57 -20.86 2.73
C LYS A 200 16.22 -21.54 2.90
N ALA A 201 15.45 -21.69 1.82
CA ALA A 201 14.24 -22.49 1.85
C ALA A 201 14.64 -23.98 2.01
N GLY A 202 13.85 -24.74 2.78
CA GLY A 202 14.20 -26.10 3.20
C GLY A 202 14.14 -27.09 2.04
N GLY A 203 15.26 -27.28 1.33
CA GLY A 203 15.44 -28.35 0.36
C GLY A 203 16.74 -28.21 -0.46
N PRO A 204 17.35 -29.32 -0.91
CA PRO A 204 18.46 -29.26 -1.85
C PRO A 204 18.02 -28.59 -3.16
N GLY A 205 18.72 -27.53 -3.57
CA GLY A 205 18.43 -26.77 -4.79
C GLY A 205 17.43 -25.60 -4.66
N GLN A 206 16.84 -25.35 -3.49
CA GLN A 206 15.88 -24.25 -3.33
C GLN A 206 16.53 -22.86 -3.22
N LYS A 207 15.89 -21.87 -3.86
CA LYS A 207 16.30 -20.45 -3.84
C LYS A 207 16.17 -19.86 -2.42
N ARG A 208 17.01 -18.87 -2.10
CA ARG A 208 16.92 -18.14 -0.82
C ARG A 208 15.66 -17.28 -0.82
N GLN A 209 14.98 -17.23 0.32
CA GLN A 209 13.85 -16.33 0.56
C GLN A 209 14.32 -15.09 1.34
N GLN A 210 13.70 -13.94 1.07
CA GLN A 210 13.92 -12.65 1.71
C GLN A 210 12.67 -12.23 2.49
N VAL A 211 12.90 -11.67 3.66
CA VAL A 211 11.91 -10.99 4.51
C VAL A 211 12.34 -9.54 4.64
N LEU A 212 11.44 -8.60 4.38
CA LEU A 212 11.74 -7.17 4.52
C LEU A 212 11.67 -6.77 6.00
N GLU A 213 12.67 -6.03 6.48
CA GLU A 213 12.58 -5.38 7.80
C GLU A 213 11.78 -4.09 7.64
N TYR A 214 10.64 -4.00 8.31
CA TYR A 214 9.71 -2.89 8.15
C TYR A 214 10.15 -1.62 8.91
N ASP A 215 11.03 -1.76 9.91
CA ASP A 215 11.53 -0.66 10.75
C ASP A 215 12.94 -0.20 10.36
N ALA A 216 13.46 -0.65 9.21
CA ALA A 216 14.81 -0.31 8.76
C ALA A 216 15.02 1.20 8.69
N GLU A 217 16.01 1.71 9.42
CA GLU A 217 16.38 3.13 9.44
C GLU A 217 17.08 3.57 8.15
N TYR A 218 17.91 2.67 7.62
CA TYR A 218 18.66 2.87 6.40
C TYR A 218 18.22 1.87 5.36
N LEU A 219 18.08 2.34 4.13
CA LEU A 219 17.66 1.56 2.97
C LEU A 219 18.78 1.60 1.96
N ARG A 220 19.06 0.48 1.27
CA ARG A 220 20.07 0.50 0.23
C ARG A 220 19.47 0.71 -1.14
N VAL A 221 20.17 1.55 -1.90
CA VAL A 221 19.74 1.99 -3.23
C VAL A 221 20.54 1.35 -4.35
N SER A 222 21.82 1.01 -4.12
CA SER A 222 22.72 0.54 -5.19
C SER A 222 23.37 -0.80 -4.89
N LYS A 223 23.70 -1.56 -5.95
CA LYS A 223 24.52 -2.78 -5.83
C LYS A 223 25.94 -2.52 -5.32
N HIS A 224 26.41 -1.28 -5.36
CA HIS A 224 27.79 -0.88 -5.06
C HIS A 224 28.00 -0.39 -3.61
N GLY A 225 27.06 -0.69 -2.71
CA GLY A 225 27.19 -0.30 -1.30
C GLY A 225 26.80 1.14 -1.02
N VAL A 226 25.80 1.67 -1.73
CA VAL A 226 25.19 2.98 -1.44
C VAL A 226 23.94 2.80 -0.59
N TRP A 227 23.91 3.52 0.52
CA TRP A 227 22.89 3.52 1.55
C TRP A 227 22.30 4.90 1.69
N VAL A 228 21.02 4.96 2.05
CA VAL A 228 20.34 6.22 2.32
C VAL A 228 19.48 6.11 3.56
N HIS A 229 19.32 7.21 4.29
CA HIS A 229 18.35 7.29 5.36
C HIS A 229 16.92 7.13 4.81
N ARG A 230 16.06 6.42 5.55
CA ARG A 230 14.66 6.15 5.13
C ARG A 230 13.84 7.41 4.91
N ASP A 231 14.23 8.54 5.51
CA ASP A 231 13.50 9.80 5.35
C ASP A 231 13.52 10.31 3.91
N ILE A 232 14.48 9.88 3.08
CA ILE A 232 14.44 10.14 1.64
C ILE A 232 13.23 9.45 1.02
N ALA A 233 12.99 8.19 1.36
CA ALA A 233 11.84 7.44 0.87
C ALA A 233 10.52 8.03 1.40
N ARG A 234 10.51 8.55 2.64
CA ARG A 234 9.36 9.29 3.19
C ARG A 234 9.13 10.62 2.47
N ALA A 235 10.18 11.37 2.15
CA ALA A 235 10.07 12.60 1.39
C ALA A 235 9.50 12.34 -0.02
N GLN A 236 9.93 11.26 -0.66
CA GLN A 236 9.36 10.80 -1.94
C GLN A 236 7.87 10.44 -1.81
N GLU A 237 7.50 9.73 -0.75
CA GLU A 237 6.10 9.39 -0.45
C GLU A 237 5.24 10.62 -0.20
N ASN A 238 5.71 11.55 0.64
CA ASN A 238 5.03 12.82 0.87
C ASN A 238 4.92 13.64 -0.42
N SER A 239 5.92 13.59 -1.31
CA SER A 239 5.84 14.26 -2.61
C SER A 239 4.77 13.64 -3.51
N LEU A 240 4.58 12.32 -3.45
CA LEU A 240 3.51 11.64 -4.19
C LEU A 240 2.14 12.03 -3.66
N ASP A 241 1.98 12.15 -2.35
CA ASP A 241 0.75 12.56 -1.70
C ASP A 241 0.43 14.04 -1.95
N CYS A 242 1.39 14.94 -1.73
CA CYS A 242 1.18 16.39 -1.83
C CYS A 242 1.13 16.93 -3.26
N PHE A 243 1.88 16.33 -4.20
CA PHE A 243 2.01 16.85 -5.57
C PHE A 243 1.37 15.95 -6.62
N HIS A 244 0.76 14.83 -6.22
CA HIS A 244 0.25 13.81 -7.14
C HIS A 244 1.27 13.43 -8.24
N ALA A 245 2.55 13.43 -7.88
CA ALA A 245 3.65 13.24 -8.83
C ALA A 245 3.60 11.84 -9.47
N GLY A 246 3.72 11.78 -10.80
CA GLY A 246 3.64 10.54 -11.55
C GLY A 246 4.68 9.48 -11.13
N TRP A 247 4.27 8.21 -11.10
CA TRP A 247 5.13 7.07 -10.71
C TRP A 247 6.38 6.96 -11.57
N SER A 248 6.37 7.39 -12.84
CA SER A 248 7.52 7.28 -13.74
C SER A 248 8.78 8.02 -13.25
N ASN A 249 8.61 9.09 -12.47
CA ASN A 249 9.74 9.85 -11.91
C ASN A 249 10.42 9.10 -10.75
N TRP A 250 9.68 8.21 -10.08
CA TRP A 250 10.08 7.56 -8.83
C TRP A 250 10.23 6.03 -8.94
N ALA A 251 9.51 5.37 -9.85
CA ALA A 251 9.45 3.90 -10.02
C ALA A 251 10.77 3.28 -10.50
N LYS A 252 11.66 4.09 -11.07
CA LYS A 252 13.04 3.67 -11.35
C LYS A 252 13.84 3.42 -10.06
N TRP A 253 13.40 4.01 -8.94
CA TRP A 253 14.07 3.91 -7.66
C TRP A 253 13.51 2.75 -6.84
N ARG A 254 14.29 1.67 -6.80
CA ARG A 254 14.05 0.50 -5.94
C ARG A 254 13.76 0.89 -4.48
N LEU A 255 14.40 1.96 -4.00
CA LEU A 255 14.20 2.56 -2.69
C LEU A 255 12.73 2.77 -2.34
N PHE A 256 12.02 3.52 -3.19
CA PHE A 256 10.64 3.89 -2.97
C PHE A 256 9.75 2.65 -2.95
N THR A 257 9.93 1.75 -3.93
CA THR A 257 9.10 0.54 -4.05
C THR A 257 9.24 -0.36 -2.82
N GLU A 258 10.46 -0.59 -2.33
CA GLU A 258 10.66 -1.43 -1.16
C GLU A 258 10.17 -0.74 0.14
N HIS A 259 10.36 0.57 0.29
CA HIS A 259 9.82 1.34 1.42
C HIS A 259 8.29 1.30 1.45
N PHE A 260 7.65 1.58 0.33
CA PHE A 260 6.19 1.53 0.20
C PHE A 260 5.66 0.12 0.45
N SER A 261 6.34 -0.90 -0.06
CA SER A 261 6.02 -2.32 0.22
C SER A 261 6.05 -2.64 1.71
N ARG A 262 7.08 -2.18 2.45
CA ARG A 262 7.17 -2.35 3.92
C ARG A 262 5.98 -1.71 4.63
N ARG A 263 5.64 -0.46 4.26
CA ARG A 263 4.50 0.26 4.84
C ARG A 263 3.18 -0.45 4.59
N LEU A 264 2.92 -0.88 3.35
CA LEU A 264 1.73 -1.65 2.99
C LEU A 264 1.64 -2.95 3.78
N LEU A 265 2.71 -3.75 3.80
CA LEU A 265 2.74 -5.01 4.55
C LEU A 265 2.50 -4.80 6.04
N LYS A 266 3.08 -3.75 6.65
CA LYS A 266 2.84 -3.40 8.06
C LYS A 266 1.38 -3.00 8.29
N PHE A 267 0.84 -2.15 7.41
CA PHE A 267 -0.54 -1.68 7.48
C PHE A 267 -1.57 -2.83 7.38
N HIS A 268 -1.32 -3.80 6.48
CA HIS A 268 -2.15 -5.00 6.32
C HIS A 268 -1.87 -6.11 7.35
N GLY A 269 -0.96 -5.91 8.31
CA GLY A 269 -0.60 -6.94 9.29
C GLY A 269 0.06 -8.18 8.68
N LYS A 270 0.74 -8.01 7.54
CA LYS A 270 1.43 -9.07 6.78
C LYS A 270 2.95 -9.00 6.90
N ALA A 271 3.50 -8.00 7.58
CA ALA A 271 4.95 -7.79 7.70
C ALA A 271 5.71 -9.02 8.23
N ASP A 272 5.15 -9.78 9.17
CA ASP A 272 5.84 -10.93 9.77
C ASP A 272 5.73 -12.23 8.96
N GLY A 273 4.65 -12.39 8.18
CA GLY A 273 4.43 -13.58 7.36
C GLY A 273 4.89 -13.44 5.90
N PHE A 274 5.27 -12.24 5.46
CA PHE A 274 5.66 -11.99 4.08
C PHE A 274 7.05 -12.55 3.76
N THR A 275 7.14 -13.31 2.68
CA THR A 275 8.41 -13.81 2.12
C THR A 275 8.39 -13.66 0.61
N CYS A 276 9.55 -13.36 0.02
CA CYS A 276 9.74 -13.33 -1.44
C CYS A 276 11.09 -13.95 -1.82
N ASN A 277 11.36 -14.18 -3.10
CA ASN A 277 12.69 -14.63 -3.54
C ASN A 277 13.75 -13.58 -3.17
N SER A 278 14.96 -14.01 -2.79
CA SER A 278 16.05 -13.09 -2.47
C SER A 278 16.45 -12.22 -3.64
N HIS A 279 16.62 -10.91 -3.38
CA HIS A 279 17.00 -9.92 -4.40
C HIS A 279 16.06 -9.93 -5.61
N PRO A 280 14.74 -9.82 -5.37
CA PRO A 280 13.78 -9.86 -6.45
C PRO A 280 14.00 -8.63 -7.35
N ALA A 281 13.74 -8.79 -8.65
CA ALA A 281 13.50 -7.63 -9.49
C ALA A 281 12.29 -6.84 -8.93
N THR A 282 12.26 -5.53 -9.12
CA THR A 282 11.17 -4.66 -8.64
C THR A 282 9.79 -5.22 -8.98
N LYS A 283 9.61 -5.70 -10.22
CA LYS A 283 8.39 -6.37 -10.68
C LYS A 283 7.98 -7.57 -9.81
N ILE A 284 8.91 -8.50 -9.57
CA ILE A 284 8.66 -9.71 -8.76
C ILE A 284 8.30 -9.35 -7.32
N LEU A 285 8.95 -8.31 -6.76
CA LEU A 285 8.61 -7.83 -5.42
C LEU A 285 7.18 -7.29 -5.37
N VAL A 286 6.84 -6.40 -6.29
CA VAL A 286 5.51 -5.77 -6.36
C VAL A 286 4.43 -6.82 -6.56
N GLU A 287 4.65 -7.81 -7.44
CA GLU A 287 3.73 -8.94 -7.64
C GLU A 287 3.54 -9.75 -6.35
N ALA A 288 4.63 -10.07 -5.64
CA ALA A 288 4.54 -10.79 -4.37
C ALA A 288 3.78 -9.99 -3.30
N VAL A 289 4.05 -8.68 -3.20
CA VAL A 289 3.36 -7.78 -2.26
C VAL A 289 1.88 -7.67 -2.61
N ARG A 290 1.56 -7.45 -3.89
CA ARG A 290 0.19 -7.40 -4.43
C ARG A 290 -0.57 -8.68 -4.09
N LYS A 291 0.04 -9.85 -4.29
CA LYS A 291 -0.56 -11.14 -3.90
C LYS A 291 -0.78 -11.26 -2.38
N ALA A 292 0.10 -10.69 -1.57
CA ALA A 292 -0.01 -10.76 -0.11
C ALA A 292 -1.09 -9.83 0.47
N ILE A 293 -1.34 -8.67 -0.16
CA ILE A 293 -2.33 -7.68 0.27
C ILE A 293 -3.71 -7.87 -0.38
N GLY A 294 -3.73 -8.37 -1.62
CA GLY A 294 -4.94 -8.56 -2.42
C GLY A 294 -4.70 -8.28 -3.92
N GLU A 295 -4.71 -9.32 -4.75
CA GLU A 295 -4.35 -9.19 -6.18
C GLU A 295 -5.38 -8.40 -7.00
N ASP A 296 -6.67 -8.64 -6.78
CA ASP A 296 -7.77 -7.98 -7.52
C ASP A 296 -8.75 -7.27 -6.57
N GLY A 297 -8.25 -6.93 -5.38
CA GLY A 297 -9.02 -6.36 -4.29
C GLY A 297 -8.42 -6.74 -2.95
N GLY A 298 -8.46 -5.81 -2.02
CA GLY A 298 -7.83 -5.93 -0.71
C GLY A 298 -8.75 -5.50 0.41
N VAL A 299 -8.35 -5.88 1.62
CA VAL A 299 -9.08 -5.55 2.85
C VAL A 299 -8.11 -4.97 3.87
N ILE A 300 -8.51 -3.84 4.44
CA ILE A 300 -7.85 -3.24 5.58
C ILE A 300 -8.49 -3.87 6.83
N ARG A 301 -7.90 -4.94 7.34
CA ARG A 301 -8.51 -5.74 8.42
C ARG A 301 -8.84 -4.91 9.67
N LYS A 302 -7.97 -3.97 10.04
CA LYS A 302 -8.16 -3.03 11.16
C LYS A 302 -9.24 -1.96 10.90
N ALA A 303 -9.80 -1.91 9.69
CA ALA A 303 -10.93 -1.04 9.37
C ALA A 303 -12.28 -1.76 9.60
N LEU A 304 -12.28 -3.09 9.65
CA LEU A 304 -13.50 -3.89 9.82
C LEU A 304 -14.13 -3.72 11.21
N ASP A 305 -13.34 -3.36 12.20
CA ASP A 305 -13.77 -3.08 13.57
C ASP A 305 -13.88 -1.57 13.88
N HIS A 306 -13.51 -0.69 12.94
CA HIS A 306 -13.60 0.76 13.12
C HIS A 306 -15.03 1.21 13.49
N GLY A 307 -15.14 1.98 14.56
CA GLY A 307 -16.34 2.67 14.99
C GLY A 307 -15.96 4.02 15.61
N CYS A 308 -16.48 5.10 15.01
CA CYS A 308 -16.45 6.45 15.56
C CYS A 308 -17.89 7.00 15.63
N MET A 309 -18.07 8.20 16.17
CA MET A 309 -19.40 8.80 16.33
C MET A 309 -20.12 9.06 15.00
N ASP A 310 -19.38 9.29 13.92
CA ASP A 310 -19.98 9.47 12.58
C ASP A 310 -20.30 8.14 11.90
N CYS A 311 -19.70 7.05 12.39
CA CYS A 311 -19.74 5.72 11.79
C CYS A 311 -20.67 4.75 12.52
N THR A 312 -20.98 5.03 13.78
CA THR A 312 -21.80 4.20 14.66
C THR A 312 -22.60 5.06 15.65
N HIS A 313 -23.83 4.65 15.93
CA HIS A 313 -24.58 5.16 17.07
C HIS A 313 -25.41 4.05 17.73
N ALA A 314 -25.94 4.31 18.93
CA ALA A 314 -26.82 3.36 19.61
C ALA A 314 -28.09 3.14 18.79
N LYS A 315 -28.55 1.88 18.69
CA LYS A 315 -29.78 1.56 17.94
C LYS A 315 -30.96 2.37 18.47
N ARG A 316 -31.80 2.87 17.58
CA ARG A 316 -33.03 3.61 17.89
C ARG A 316 -34.23 2.72 17.62
N PHE A 317 -35.35 3.03 18.27
CA PHE A 317 -36.57 2.21 18.20
C PHE A 317 -37.77 3.07 17.84
N ALA A 318 -38.79 2.46 17.24
CA ALA A 318 -39.94 3.20 16.71
C ALA A 318 -40.76 3.94 17.79
N ASP A 319 -40.67 3.51 19.05
CA ASP A 319 -41.29 4.13 20.23
C ASP A 319 -40.51 5.33 20.77
N GLU A 320 -39.27 5.53 20.32
CA GLU A 320 -38.48 6.72 20.62
C GLU A 320 -38.82 7.79 19.57
N GLU A 321 -39.91 8.53 19.82
CA GLU A 321 -40.38 9.59 18.93
C GLU A 321 -39.23 10.54 18.53
N VAL A 322 -39.01 10.63 17.22
CA VAL A 322 -38.30 11.73 16.57
C VAL A 322 -39.24 12.93 16.76
N GLY A 323 -38.97 13.78 17.76
CA GLY A 323 -39.90 14.78 18.30
C GLY A 323 -40.79 15.47 17.26
N GLN A 324 -42.06 15.68 17.63
CA GLN A 324 -43.04 16.41 16.82
C GLN A 324 -42.47 17.75 16.37
N THR A 325 -42.27 17.86 15.08
CA THR A 325 -41.84 19.05 14.37
C THR A 325 -43.09 19.77 13.86
N ASP A 326 -43.31 21.00 14.30
CA ASP A 326 -44.43 21.85 13.90
C ASP A 326 -44.44 22.06 12.37
N GLY A 327 -45.52 21.60 11.72
CA GLY A 327 -46.03 22.11 10.44
C GLY A 327 -45.22 21.94 9.14
N HIS A 328 -43.90 21.72 9.16
CA HIS A 328 -43.05 21.78 7.96
C HIS A 328 -42.17 20.53 7.67
N ALA A 329 -42.27 19.48 8.48
CA ALA A 329 -41.22 18.46 8.59
C ALA A 329 -41.56 17.06 8.04
N THR A 330 -42.19 17.04 6.87
CA THR A 330 -42.09 15.87 5.98
C THR A 330 -40.80 15.87 5.16
N GLU A 331 -40.11 17.00 5.11
CA GLU A 331 -38.87 17.17 4.34
C GLU A 331 -37.66 16.91 5.23
N ILE A 332 -36.76 16.05 4.75
CA ILE A 332 -35.46 15.81 5.36
C ILE A 332 -34.52 16.86 4.79
N ALA A 333 -33.83 17.65 5.64
CA ALA A 333 -32.93 18.67 5.14
C ALA A 333 -31.83 18.04 4.27
N GLY A 334 -31.61 18.60 3.07
CA GLY A 334 -30.74 18.03 2.04
C GLY A 334 -31.38 16.93 1.18
N SER A 335 -32.70 16.72 1.27
CA SER A 335 -33.47 15.86 0.37
C SER A 335 -34.30 16.71 -0.59
N GLU A 336 -33.91 16.77 -1.86
CA GLU A 336 -34.74 17.38 -2.94
C GLU A 336 -36.00 16.56 -3.27
N ALA A 337 -36.19 15.42 -2.59
CA ALA A 337 -37.27 14.49 -2.87
C ALA A 337 -38.59 14.92 -2.22
N GLY A 338 -39.47 15.59 -2.97
CA GLY A 338 -40.89 15.76 -2.61
C GLY A 338 -41.62 14.42 -2.44
N PRO A 339 -42.88 14.35 -1.97
CA PRO A 339 -43.59 13.10 -1.73
C PRO A 339 -43.60 12.18 -2.96
N ALA A 340 -43.35 10.89 -2.76
CA ALA A 340 -43.29 9.92 -3.87
C ALA A 340 -44.68 9.77 -4.51
N GLY A 341 -44.80 10.01 -5.82
CA GLY A 341 -46.04 9.83 -6.60
C GLY A 341 -46.50 8.35 -6.69
N PRO A 342 -47.65 8.05 -7.32
CA PRO A 342 -48.14 6.67 -7.45
C PRO A 342 -47.11 5.74 -8.11
N ILE A 343 -47.09 4.47 -7.71
CA ILE A 343 -46.21 3.45 -8.30
C ILE A 343 -46.60 3.29 -9.78
N ALA A 344 -45.61 3.27 -10.68
CA ALA A 344 -45.87 3.03 -12.10
C ALA A 344 -46.52 1.64 -12.29
N PRO A 345 -47.48 1.47 -13.21
CA PRO A 345 -48.15 0.18 -13.44
C PRO A 345 -47.18 -0.95 -13.83
N ASP A 346 -46.03 -0.62 -14.42
CA ASP A 346 -44.98 -1.57 -14.82
C ASP A 346 -43.85 -1.70 -13.78
N ALA A 347 -44.07 -1.28 -12.53
CA ALA A 347 -43.04 -1.35 -11.50
C ALA A 347 -42.62 -2.81 -11.22
N ALA A 348 -41.31 -3.01 -11.06
CA ALA A 348 -40.78 -4.34 -10.75
C ALA A 348 -41.35 -4.86 -9.42
N PRO A 349 -41.91 -6.08 -9.36
CA PRO A 349 -42.52 -6.61 -8.15
C PRO A 349 -41.48 -7.01 -7.08
N LEU A 350 -41.95 -7.19 -5.84
CA LEU A 350 -41.14 -7.76 -4.76
C LEU A 350 -40.78 -9.22 -5.05
N PRO A 351 -39.53 -9.66 -4.81
CA PRO A 351 -39.17 -11.07 -4.86
C PRO A 351 -40.02 -11.92 -3.88
N PRO A 352 -40.49 -13.13 -4.26
CA PRO A 352 -41.38 -13.94 -3.43
C PRO A 352 -40.80 -14.33 -2.06
N SER A 353 -39.47 -14.42 -1.96
CA SER A 353 -38.74 -14.78 -0.74
C SER A 353 -38.59 -13.62 0.25
N LEU A 354 -38.95 -12.38 -0.12
CA LEU A 354 -38.97 -11.26 0.80
C LEU A 354 -40.37 -11.04 1.39
N PRO A 355 -40.49 -10.87 2.73
CA PRO A 355 -41.76 -10.47 3.35
C PRO A 355 -42.30 -9.16 2.77
N SER A 356 -43.63 -9.00 2.71
CA SER A 356 -44.25 -7.78 2.19
C SER A 356 -43.98 -6.54 3.06
N ALA A 357 -43.77 -6.72 4.36
CA ALA A 357 -43.47 -5.64 5.31
C ALA A 357 -42.11 -5.83 5.99
N LEU A 358 -41.46 -4.71 6.33
CA LEU A 358 -40.27 -4.70 7.18
C LEU A 358 -40.65 -4.99 8.64
N PRO A 359 -39.95 -5.90 9.35
CA PRO A 359 -40.12 -6.03 10.78
C PRO A 359 -39.80 -4.70 11.47
N ARG A 360 -40.72 -4.20 12.30
CA ARG A 360 -40.46 -3.01 13.12
C ARG A 360 -39.33 -3.28 14.11
N GLN A 361 -38.41 -2.33 14.24
CA GLN A 361 -37.32 -2.40 15.20
C GLN A 361 -37.87 -2.17 16.62
N LEU A 362 -38.00 -3.25 17.39
CA LEU A 362 -38.50 -3.24 18.76
C LEU A 362 -37.37 -3.13 19.79
N ARG A 363 -37.64 -2.46 20.90
CA ARG A 363 -36.70 -2.33 22.02
C ARG A 363 -36.33 -3.72 22.58
N PRO A 364 -35.05 -3.96 22.90
CA PRO A 364 -34.67 -5.22 23.53
C PRO A 364 -35.30 -5.36 24.93
N PRO A 365 -35.50 -6.59 25.42
CA PRO A 365 -36.02 -6.83 26.77
C PRO A 365 -35.19 -6.13 27.85
N PRO A 366 -35.81 -5.74 28.99
CA PRO A 366 -35.09 -5.14 30.12
C PRO A 366 -33.87 -5.98 30.53
N GLY A 367 -32.71 -5.33 30.67
CA GLY A 367 -31.44 -6.00 31.02
C GLY A 367 -30.61 -6.49 29.83
N SER A 368 -31.14 -6.45 28.60
CA SER A 368 -30.37 -6.76 27.39
C SER A 368 -29.68 -5.52 26.82
N PRO A 369 -28.48 -5.65 26.22
CA PRO A 369 -27.77 -4.52 25.65
C PRO A 369 -28.54 -3.93 24.45
N ARG A 370 -28.62 -2.60 24.40
CA ARG A 370 -29.28 -1.83 23.33
C ARG A 370 -28.76 -2.14 21.93
N GLY A 371 -27.46 -2.43 21.84
CA GLY A 371 -26.75 -2.62 20.59
C GLY A 371 -26.45 -1.31 19.86
N TYR A 372 -25.65 -1.42 18.82
CA TYR A 372 -25.22 -0.31 17.97
C TYR A 372 -25.55 -0.63 16.51
N CYS A 373 -25.80 0.41 15.73
CA CYS A 373 -25.82 0.32 14.28
C CYS A 373 -24.50 0.86 13.71
N ARG A 374 -24.19 0.42 12.49
CA ARG A 374 -22.99 0.82 11.76
C ARG A 374 -23.32 0.89 10.28
N LEU A 375 -22.91 1.97 9.63
CA LEU A 375 -23.10 2.18 8.20
C LEU A 375 -21.78 2.05 7.43
N SER A 376 -21.84 1.47 6.24
CA SER A 376 -20.75 1.50 5.26
C SER A 376 -21.32 1.93 3.92
N VAL A 377 -20.49 2.64 3.16
CA VAL A 377 -20.85 3.18 1.85
C VAL A 377 -19.94 2.50 0.83
N MET A 378 -20.49 2.20 -0.34
CA MET A 378 -19.78 1.57 -1.43
C MET A 378 -20.10 2.28 -2.74
N ASP A 379 -19.07 2.52 -3.55
CA ASP A 379 -19.24 3.08 -4.89
C ASP A 379 -18.07 2.71 -5.82
N GLY A 380 -18.33 2.77 -7.13
CA GLY A 380 -17.42 2.44 -8.21
C GLY A 380 -16.89 3.68 -8.92
N LYS A 381 -15.58 3.91 -8.85
CA LYS A 381 -14.92 4.97 -9.62
C LYS A 381 -14.32 4.44 -10.92
N SER A 382 -14.51 5.16 -12.02
CA SER A 382 -13.87 4.89 -13.33
C SER A 382 -12.35 5.10 -13.37
N LEU A 383 -11.62 4.60 -12.38
CA LEU A 383 -10.17 4.46 -12.38
C LEU A 383 -9.80 3.21 -13.18
N THR A 384 -9.61 3.39 -14.49
CA THR A 384 -9.35 2.28 -15.41
C THR A 384 -7.87 2.06 -15.64
N HIS A 385 -7.44 0.83 -15.92
CA HIS A 385 -6.10 0.54 -16.44
C HIS A 385 -6.17 -0.45 -17.60
N LYS A 386 -5.15 -0.42 -18.47
CA LYS A 386 -5.11 -1.32 -19.63
C LYS A 386 -4.85 -2.76 -19.20
N LYS A 387 -5.63 -3.68 -19.77
CA LYS A 387 -5.52 -5.13 -19.64
C LYS A 387 -5.43 -5.78 -21.02
N CYS A 388 -5.14 -7.07 -21.03
CA CYS A 388 -5.16 -7.89 -22.25
C CYS A 388 -6.45 -7.69 -23.05
N SER A 389 -6.32 -7.67 -24.38
CA SER A 389 -7.42 -7.46 -25.32
C SER A 389 -8.48 -8.56 -25.29
N LEU A 390 -8.13 -9.76 -24.80
CA LEU A 390 -9.09 -10.85 -24.62
C LEU A 390 -10.05 -10.59 -23.45
N ASP A 391 -11.34 -10.90 -23.66
CA ASP A 391 -12.39 -10.61 -22.68
C ASP A 391 -12.21 -11.32 -21.34
N GLU A 392 -11.81 -12.58 -21.39
CA GLU A 392 -11.60 -13.49 -20.24
C GLU A 392 -10.28 -13.19 -19.51
N CYS A 393 -9.38 -12.44 -20.13
CA CYS A 393 -8.07 -12.19 -19.57
C CYS A 393 -8.04 -10.92 -18.72
N HIS A 394 -7.60 -11.07 -17.47
CA HIS A 394 -7.31 -9.98 -16.54
C HIS A 394 -5.82 -9.63 -16.48
N GLY A 395 -5.00 -10.32 -17.28
CA GLY A 395 -3.55 -10.15 -17.27
C GLY A 395 -3.12 -8.74 -17.70
N PRO A 396 -2.09 -8.17 -17.05
CA PRO A 396 -1.53 -6.89 -17.45
C PRO A 396 -0.89 -6.99 -18.84
N LEU A 397 -0.87 -5.88 -19.57
CA LEU A 397 -0.19 -5.84 -20.87
C LEU A 397 1.29 -6.17 -20.73
N TYR A 398 1.83 -6.93 -21.69
CA TYR A 398 3.28 -7.13 -21.78
C TYR A 398 3.96 -5.78 -22.03
N ASN A 399 3.50 -5.05 -23.04
CA ASN A 399 3.97 -3.69 -23.35
C ASN A 399 2.81 -2.70 -23.18
N PHE A 400 2.95 -1.76 -22.24
CA PHE A 400 1.88 -0.81 -21.91
C PHE A 400 1.70 0.31 -22.97
N LYS A 401 2.77 0.70 -23.66
CA LYS A 401 2.76 1.83 -24.60
C LYS A 401 1.89 1.53 -25.81
N ASN A 402 2.16 0.41 -26.48
CA ASN A 402 1.51 0.02 -27.73
C ASN A 402 1.15 -1.48 -27.81
N GLY A 403 1.28 -2.23 -26.71
CA GLY A 403 0.89 -3.64 -26.69
C GLY A 403 -0.62 -3.85 -26.53
N ARG A 404 -1.07 -5.03 -26.95
CA ARG A 404 -2.49 -5.46 -26.92
C ARG A 404 -2.72 -6.67 -26.01
N PHE A 405 -1.69 -7.48 -25.79
CA PHE A 405 -1.79 -8.76 -25.10
C PHE A 405 -0.88 -8.80 -23.86
N CYS A 406 -1.24 -9.66 -22.91
CA CYS A 406 -0.35 -10.05 -21.82
C CYS A 406 0.73 -11.02 -22.32
N GLU A 407 1.75 -11.27 -21.50
CA GLU A 407 2.88 -12.17 -21.84
C GLU A 407 2.42 -13.57 -22.29
N ALA A 408 1.40 -14.13 -21.63
CA ALA A 408 0.87 -15.46 -21.95
C ALA A 408 0.16 -15.53 -23.32
N HIS A 409 -0.53 -14.45 -23.72
CA HIS A 409 -1.31 -14.41 -24.97
C HIS A 409 -0.55 -13.79 -26.14
N LEU A 410 0.60 -13.18 -25.89
CA LEU A 410 1.40 -12.51 -26.91
C LEU A 410 1.79 -13.50 -28.02
N GLY A 411 2.40 -14.63 -27.67
CA GLY A 411 2.89 -15.61 -28.65
C GLY A 411 1.79 -16.27 -29.50
N GLU A 412 0.56 -16.34 -28.99
CA GLU A 412 -0.55 -16.98 -29.70
C GLU A 412 -1.34 -16.02 -30.59
N TYR A 413 -1.55 -14.78 -30.15
CA TYR A 413 -2.49 -13.85 -30.79
C TYR A 413 -1.82 -12.66 -31.48
N GLU A 414 -0.55 -12.37 -31.23
CA GLU A 414 0.15 -11.25 -31.88
C GLU A 414 0.28 -11.45 -33.38
N ALA A 415 0.59 -12.68 -33.81
CA ALA A 415 0.73 -13.05 -35.22
C ALA A 415 -0.60 -13.37 -35.92
N LYS A 416 -1.74 -13.35 -35.21
CA LYS A 416 -3.07 -13.64 -35.76
C LYS A 416 -3.80 -12.34 -36.09
N CYS A 417 -4.69 -12.42 -37.08
CA CYS A 417 -5.61 -11.36 -37.44
C CYS A 417 -6.44 -10.94 -36.23
N GLY A 418 -6.51 -9.63 -35.99
CA GLY A 418 -7.19 -9.06 -34.82
C GLY A 418 -8.70 -9.23 -34.83
N THR A 419 -9.32 -9.55 -35.96
CA THR A 419 -10.70 -10.07 -36.02
C THR A 419 -10.72 -11.49 -35.46
N LEU A 420 -11.29 -11.67 -34.26
CA LEU A 420 -11.14 -12.91 -33.47
C LEU A 420 -11.67 -14.16 -34.18
N SER A 421 -12.70 -14.03 -35.02
CA SER A 421 -13.28 -15.13 -35.79
C SER A 421 -12.44 -15.57 -37.00
N CYS A 422 -11.43 -14.80 -37.41
CA CYS A 422 -10.66 -15.07 -38.62
C CYS A 422 -9.60 -16.16 -38.45
N GLY A 423 -8.82 -16.11 -37.37
CA GLY A 423 -7.75 -17.09 -37.09
C GLY A 423 -6.52 -17.08 -38.04
N ARG A 424 -6.58 -16.42 -39.20
CA ARG A 424 -5.46 -16.30 -40.16
C ARG A 424 -4.30 -15.46 -39.60
N LEU A 425 -3.11 -15.66 -40.13
CA LEU A 425 -1.93 -14.86 -39.79
C LEU A 425 -2.03 -13.43 -40.32
N VAL A 426 -1.31 -12.52 -39.67
CA VAL A 426 -1.17 -11.13 -40.13
C VAL A 426 -0.39 -11.07 -41.45
N HIS A 427 -0.75 -10.13 -42.33
CA HIS A 427 -0.17 -10.06 -43.68
C HIS A 427 1.24 -9.45 -43.73
N SER A 428 1.66 -8.70 -42.70
CA SER A 428 2.99 -8.11 -42.60
C SER A 428 3.39 -7.89 -41.13
N ASP A 429 4.69 -7.78 -40.87
CA ASP A 429 5.19 -7.51 -39.52
C ASP A 429 4.65 -6.16 -39.01
N GLY A 430 3.99 -6.21 -37.85
CA GLY A 430 3.34 -5.04 -37.23
C GLY A 430 1.93 -4.75 -37.72
N ALA A 431 1.40 -5.45 -38.73
CA ALA A 431 0.00 -5.37 -39.10
C ALA A 431 -0.92 -6.03 -38.06
N LEU A 432 -2.16 -5.55 -37.97
CA LEU A 432 -3.18 -6.09 -37.05
C LEU A 432 -4.21 -7.00 -37.73
N THR A 433 -4.13 -7.20 -39.05
CA THR A 433 -5.11 -7.96 -39.85
C THR A 433 -4.41 -8.92 -40.81
N CYS A 434 -5.13 -9.93 -41.28
CA CYS A 434 -4.71 -10.77 -42.42
C CYS A 434 -4.74 -10.00 -43.75
N ASP A 435 -4.49 -10.71 -44.83
CA ASP A 435 -4.46 -10.26 -46.23
C ASP A 435 -5.85 -10.00 -46.83
N ASP A 436 -6.92 -10.38 -46.13
CA ASP A 436 -8.29 -10.11 -46.52
C ASP A 436 -8.59 -8.60 -46.66
N PRO A 437 -8.98 -8.11 -47.85
CA PRO A 437 -9.34 -6.72 -48.06
C PRO A 437 -10.43 -6.21 -47.12
N ALA A 438 -11.42 -7.05 -46.76
CA ALA A 438 -12.49 -6.65 -45.87
C ALA A 438 -11.99 -6.36 -44.45
N HIS A 439 -11.07 -7.19 -43.94
CA HIS A 439 -10.45 -6.96 -42.62
C HIS A 439 -9.53 -5.75 -42.62
N ILE A 440 -8.75 -5.56 -43.67
CA ILE A 440 -7.86 -4.40 -43.83
C ILE A 440 -8.69 -3.11 -43.84
N ASP A 441 -9.75 -3.06 -44.65
CA ASP A 441 -10.59 -1.86 -44.77
C ASP A 441 -11.38 -1.59 -43.49
N TRP A 442 -11.87 -2.64 -42.82
CA TRP A 442 -12.53 -2.48 -41.53
C TRP A 442 -11.58 -1.94 -40.45
N HIS A 443 -10.34 -2.45 -40.40
CA HIS A 443 -9.32 -1.93 -39.50
C HIS A 443 -8.92 -0.48 -39.83
N LYS A 444 -8.78 -0.12 -41.11
CA LYS A 444 -8.53 1.28 -41.52
C LYS A 444 -9.66 2.19 -41.05
N LYS A 445 -10.92 1.81 -41.26
CA LYS A 445 -12.10 2.56 -40.77
C LYS A 445 -12.10 2.67 -39.25
N PHE A 446 -11.74 1.61 -38.55
CA PHE A 446 -11.57 1.63 -37.09
C PHE A 446 -10.49 2.64 -36.67
N VAL A 447 -9.30 2.60 -37.27
CA VAL A 447 -8.21 3.54 -36.97
C VAL A 447 -8.61 4.98 -37.31
N ASP A 448 -9.13 5.26 -38.50
CA ASP A 448 -9.56 6.61 -38.87
C ASP A 448 -10.60 7.20 -37.91
N ARG A 449 -11.45 6.35 -37.34
CA ARG A 449 -12.52 6.78 -36.45
C ARG A 449 -12.09 6.94 -35.00
N PHE A 450 -11.28 6.02 -34.47
CA PHE A 450 -10.89 6.00 -33.06
C PHE A 450 -9.52 6.62 -32.78
N HIS A 451 -8.63 6.70 -33.77
CA HIS A 451 -7.31 7.34 -33.62
C HIS A 451 -7.39 8.88 -33.74
N ARG A 452 -8.49 9.42 -34.29
CA ARG A 452 -8.77 10.87 -34.39
C ARG A 452 -9.54 11.46 -33.20
N LEU A 453 -10.08 10.62 -32.30
CA LEU A 453 -10.82 11.07 -31.11
C LEU A 453 -9.84 11.43 -29.98
N SER A 454 -9.18 12.59 -30.11
CA SER A 454 -8.55 13.24 -28.95
C SER A 454 -9.64 13.80 -28.03
N PHE A 455 -9.38 13.91 -26.72
CA PHE A 455 -10.29 14.50 -25.73
C PHE A 455 -10.88 15.87 -26.17
N PRO A 456 -10.11 16.78 -26.81
CA PRO A 456 -10.66 18.00 -27.39
C PRO A 456 -11.60 17.79 -28.59
N GLY A 457 -11.39 16.72 -29.38
CA GLY A 457 -12.25 16.34 -30.50
C GLY A 457 -13.60 15.82 -30.03
N VAL A 458 -13.61 14.98 -28.98
CA VAL A 458 -14.82 14.48 -28.32
C VAL A 458 -15.64 15.64 -27.74
N GLN A 459 -15.00 16.59 -27.03
CA GLN A 459 -15.68 17.78 -26.51
C GLN A 459 -16.26 18.68 -27.62
N ARG A 460 -15.65 18.71 -28.81
CA ARG A 460 -16.14 19.49 -29.96
C ARG A 460 -17.40 18.84 -30.56
N VAL A 461 -17.43 17.52 -30.66
CA VAL A 461 -18.60 16.76 -31.13
C VAL A 461 -19.76 16.89 -30.14
N ILE A 462 -19.49 16.74 -28.84
CA ILE A 462 -20.48 16.93 -27.77
C ILE A 462 -21.05 18.36 -27.80
N ARG A 463 -20.21 19.39 -27.92
CA ARG A 463 -20.68 20.79 -28.04
C ARG A 463 -21.51 21.05 -29.28
N ARG A 464 -21.20 20.40 -30.41
CA ARG A 464 -21.95 20.57 -31.66
C ARG A 464 -23.33 19.91 -31.58
N GLN A 465 -23.41 18.73 -30.97
CA GLN A 465 -24.67 18.00 -30.75
C GLN A 465 -25.58 18.70 -29.73
N MET A 466 -25.01 19.32 -28.69
CA MET A 466 -25.77 20.15 -27.74
C MET A 466 -26.40 21.39 -28.38
N VAL A 467 -25.92 21.84 -29.54
CA VAL A 467 -26.49 22.99 -30.28
C VAL A 467 -27.59 22.53 -31.25
N GLU A 468 -27.60 21.25 -31.65
CA GLU A 468 -28.52 20.72 -32.68
C GLU A 468 -29.70 19.91 -32.11
N THR A 469 -29.64 19.43 -30.86
CA THR A 469 -30.72 18.63 -30.24
C THR A 469 -31.02 19.10 -28.81
N ASP A 470 -32.30 19.32 -28.50
CA ASP A 470 -32.84 19.63 -27.15
C ASP A 470 -32.76 18.42 -26.16
N ASP A 471 -32.02 17.37 -26.51
CA ASP A 471 -31.81 16.19 -25.66
C ASP A 471 -30.72 16.45 -24.62
N ILE A 472 -31.06 16.21 -23.34
CA ILE A 472 -30.21 16.48 -22.16
C ILE A 472 -28.98 15.55 -22.10
N VAL A 473 -28.89 14.52 -22.94
CA VAL A 473 -27.75 13.58 -22.98
C VAL A 473 -27.31 13.31 -24.43
N PRO A 474 -26.19 13.86 -24.91
CA PRO A 474 -25.69 13.57 -26.24
C PRO A 474 -25.24 12.10 -26.32
N ARG A 475 -26.01 11.27 -27.04
CA ARG A 475 -25.61 9.91 -27.38
C ARG A 475 -24.74 9.95 -28.63
N LEU A 476 -23.44 9.70 -28.47
CA LEU A 476 -22.59 9.33 -29.62
C LEU A 476 -23.02 7.94 -30.12
N GLN A 477 -24.00 7.88 -31.03
CA GLN A 477 -24.24 6.69 -31.84
C GLN A 477 -23.15 6.59 -32.92
N ILE A 478 -22.02 5.98 -32.55
CA ILE A 478 -20.97 5.64 -33.51
C ILE A 478 -21.23 4.22 -34.00
N GLU A 479 -21.96 4.07 -35.10
CA GLU A 479 -22.10 2.76 -35.76
C GLU A 479 -20.93 2.51 -36.72
N LEU A 480 -20.18 1.44 -36.45
CA LEU A 480 -19.25 0.83 -37.41
C LEU A 480 -20.06 0.06 -38.46
N GLU A 481 -19.56 0.03 -39.69
CA GLU A 481 -20.17 -0.79 -40.75
C GLU A 481 -20.03 -2.28 -40.45
N ASN A 482 -20.95 -3.06 -41.03
CA ASN A 482 -20.96 -4.51 -40.90
C ASN A 482 -19.72 -5.13 -41.55
N LEU A 483 -19.21 -6.19 -40.94
CA LEU A 483 -18.15 -7.01 -41.51
C LEU A 483 -18.76 -8.33 -41.96
N GLY A 484 -19.06 -8.44 -43.26
CA GLY A 484 -19.89 -9.52 -43.80
C GLY A 484 -21.29 -9.48 -43.14
N ASP A 485 -21.74 -10.62 -42.61
CA ASP A 485 -23.04 -10.75 -41.92
C ASP A 485 -23.02 -10.25 -40.47
N THR A 486 -21.87 -9.84 -39.94
CA THR A 486 -21.76 -9.40 -38.53
C THR A 486 -21.97 -7.89 -38.42
N PRO A 487 -22.93 -7.41 -37.61
CA PRO A 487 -23.11 -5.99 -37.35
C PRO A 487 -21.84 -5.34 -36.81
N GLY A 488 -21.46 -4.16 -37.30
CA GLY A 488 -20.16 -3.55 -36.97
C GLY A 488 -19.91 -3.36 -35.47
N GLY A 489 -20.94 -3.04 -34.69
CA GLY A 489 -20.86 -2.94 -33.22
C GLY A 489 -20.73 -4.28 -32.47
N LYS A 490 -20.87 -5.41 -33.18
CA LYS A 490 -20.76 -6.78 -32.65
C LYS A 490 -19.52 -7.50 -33.16
N VAL A 491 -18.69 -6.87 -34.00
CA VAL A 491 -17.44 -7.47 -34.49
C VAL A 491 -16.46 -7.60 -33.33
N ALA A 492 -16.19 -8.84 -32.93
CA ALA A 492 -15.23 -9.14 -31.87
C ALA A 492 -13.79 -8.95 -32.40
N HIS A 493 -13.09 -7.95 -31.87
CA HIS A 493 -11.74 -7.59 -32.33
C HIS A 493 -10.74 -7.43 -31.17
N THR A 494 -9.46 -7.54 -31.50
CA THR A 494 -8.33 -7.34 -30.57
C THR A 494 -7.38 -6.22 -30.98
N PHE A 495 -7.85 -5.27 -31.79
CA PHE A 495 -7.01 -4.16 -32.29
C PHE A 495 -6.46 -3.24 -31.20
N THR A 496 -7.16 -3.13 -30.07
CA THR A 496 -6.74 -2.32 -28.93
C THR A 496 -6.71 -3.16 -27.66
N ALA A 497 -5.86 -2.78 -26.71
CA ALA A 497 -5.98 -3.28 -25.34
C ALA A 497 -7.33 -2.91 -24.74
N LYS A 498 -7.89 -3.79 -23.90
CA LYS A 498 -9.09 -3.46 -23.13
C LYS A 498 -8.71 -2.67 -21.89
N THR A 499 -9.68 -1.99 -21.29
CA THR A 499 -9.53 -1.33 -20.00
C THR A 499 -10.36 -2.05 -18.95
N THR A 500 -9.98 -1.94 -17.69
CA THR A 500 -10.90 -2.25 -16.59
C THR A 500 -12.09 -1.30 -16.60
N TYR A 501 -13.19 -1.69 -15.98
CA TYR A 501 -14.41 -0.88 -15.94
C TYR A 501 -14.34 0.16 -14.82
N CYS A 502 -14.20 -0.28 -13.57
CA CYS A 502 -14.08 0.61 -12.42
C CYS A 502 -13.28 -0.05 -11.28
N LEU A 503 -12.85 0.78 -10.35
CA LEU A 503 -12.40 0.39 -9.01
C LEU A 503 -13.59 0.56 -8.08
N GLN A 504 -14.10 -0.54 -7.54
CA GLN A 504 -15.11 -0.52 -6.49
C GLN A 504 -14.43 -0.33 -5.13
N SER A 505 -14.88 0.63 -4.35
CA SER A 505 -14.37 0.88 -2.99
C SER A 505 -15.48 0.77 -1.96
N VAL A 506 -15.11 0.41 -0.74
CA VAL A 506 -16.01 0.36 0.41
C VAL A 506 -15.35 1.07 1.58
N GLN A 507 -16.09 1.98 2.21
CA GLN A 507 -15.64 2.82 3.30
C GLN A 507 -16.71 2.91 4.37
N ARG A 508 -16.31 3.38 5.55
CA ARG A 508 -17.23 3.73 6.61
C ARG A 508 -17.87 5.10 6.35
N ALA A 509 -18.98 5.41 7.03
CA ALA A 509 -19.67 6.70 6.91
C ALA A 509 -18.85 7.95 7.32
N CYS A 510 -17.65 7.76 7.86
CA CYS A 510 -16.65 8.78 8.20
C CYS A 510 -15.57 8.93 7.12
N GLY A 511 -15.65 8.17 6.02
CA GLY A 511 -14.67 8.15 4.94
C GLY A 511 -13.52 7.17 5.14
N TYR A 512 -13.47 6.46 6.28
CA TYR A 512 -12.39 5.50 6.56
C TYR A 512 -12.46 4.28 5.63
N PRO A 513 -11.49 4.04 4.73
CA PRO A 513 -11.55 2.94 3.76
C PRO A 513 -11.47 1.56 4.42
N ILE A 514 -12.28 0.62 3.94
CA ILE A 514 -12.36 -0.77 4.45
C ILE A 514 -11.75 -1.75 3.46
N GLY A 515 -12.13 -1.63 2.20
CA GLY A 515 -11.72 -2.57 1.17
C GLY A 515 -12.01 -2.05 -0.23
N TRP A 516 -11.47 -2.73 -1.21
CA TRP A 516 -11.63 -2.36 -2.62
C TRP A 516 -11.57 -3.60 -3.52
N GLY A 517 -12.03 -3.49 -4.75
CA GLY A 517 -11.95 -4.51 -5.78
C GLY A 517 -11.98 -3.93 -7.18
N THR A 518 -11.40 -4.64 -8.13
CA THR A 518 -11.41 -4.22 -9.54
C THR A 518 -12.56 -4.90 -10.30
N CYS A 519 -13.42 -4.11 -10.93
CA CYS A 519 -14.43 -4.58 -11.87
C CYS A 519 -13.85 -4.53 -13.28
N TYR A 520 -13.73 -5.69 -13.94
CA TYR A 520 -13.01 -5.79 -15.22
C TYR A 520 -13.86 -5.47 -16.44
N ARG A 521 -15.10 -5.97 -16.49
CA ARG A 521 -16.00 -5.85 -17.65
C ARG A 521 -17.13 -4.87 -17.41
N SER A 522 -17.69 -4.93 -16.21
CA SER A 522 -18.86 -4.17 -15.80
C SER A 522 -18.92 -4.15 -14.28
N GLU A 523 -19.50 -3.11 -13.72
CA GLU A 523 -19.96 -3.10 -12.34
C GLU A 523 -21.29 -3.87 -12.24
N SER A 524 -21.21 -5.20 -12.30
CA SER A 524 -22.38 -6.08 -12.23
C SER A 524 -22.64 -6.54 -10.80
N THR A 525 -23.91 -6.77 -10.46
CA THR A 525 -24.33 -7.22 -9.13
C THR A 525 -23.62 -8.49 -8.65
N PRO A 526 -23.28 -9.50 -9.49
CA PRO A 526 -22.52 -10.66 -9.03
C PRO A 526 -21.07 -10.32 -8.65
N GLN A 527 -20.42 -9.39 -9.37
CA GLN A 527 -19.05 -8.96 -9.05
C GLN A 527 -19.02 -8.17 -7.74
N VAL A 528 -20.00 -7.28 -7.55
CA VAL A 528 -20.16 -6.50 -6.32
C VAL A 528 -20.41 -7.41 -5.12
N LEU A 529 -21.31 -8.40 -5.25
CA LEU A 529 -21.55 -9.39 -4.19
C LEU A 529 -20.29 -10.23 -3.88
N SER A 530 -19.55 -10.66 -4.92
CA SER A 530 -18.28 -11.36 -4.75
C SER A 530 -17.25 -10.52 -3.97
N LEU A 531 -17.17 -9.22 -4.28
CA LEU A 531 -16.31 -8.29 -3.55
C LEU A 531 -16.73 -8.18 -2.08
N MET A 532 -18.01 -7.96 -1.79
CA MET A 532 -18.52 -7.90 -0.43
C MET A 532 -18.21 -9.16 0.37
N ASN A 533 -18.44 -10.33 -0.24
CA ASN A 533 -18.13 -11.62 0.38
C ASN A 533 -16.64 -11.77 0.69
N LYS A 534 -15.75 -11.28 -0.20
CA LYS A 534 -14.30 -11.26 0.04
C LYS A 534 -13.91 -10.31 1.18
N ILE A 535 -14.52 -9.12 1.26
CA ILE A 535 -14.17 -8.12 2.29
C ILE A 535 -14.47 -8.64 3.70
N TRP A 536 -15.63 -9.28 3.89
CA TRP A 536 -16.06 -9.82 5.19
C TRP A 536 -15.82 -11.32 5.35
N ALA A 537 -14.99 -11.92 4.49
CA ALA A 537 -14.62 -13.33 4.60
C ALA A 537 -13.98 -13.62 5.97
N GLY A 538 -14.61 -14.50 6.75
CA GLY A 538 -14.16 -14.86 8.10
C GLY A 538 -14.55 -13.87 9.22
N PHE A 539 -15.25 -12.77 8.89
CA PHE A 539 -15.70 -11.78 9.87
C PHE A 539 -17.20 -11.43 9.74
N PRO A 540 -18.11 -12.43 9.77
CA PRO A 540 -19.54 -12.18 9.60
C PRO A 540 -20.11 -11.22 10.66
N ASN A 541 -19.60 -11.27 11.89
CA ASN A 541 -20.03 -10.40 12.99
C ASN A 541 -19.62 -8.92 12.81
N LEU A 542 -18.71 -8.62 11.88
CA LEU A 542 -18.24 -7.26 11.59
C LEU A 542 -18.91 -6.65 10.36
N ARG A 543 -19.88 -7.35 9.75
CA ARG A 543 -20.72 -6.80 8.69
C ARG A 543 -21.43 -5.54 9.16
N PRO A 544 -21.62 -4.55 8.28
CA PRO A 544 -22.33 -3.34 8.66
C PRO A 544 -23.82 -3.66 8.82
N GLY A 545 -24.48 -2.96 9.74
CA GLY A 545 -25.94 -3.02 9.86
C GLY A 545 -26.63 -2.36 8.67
N PHE A 546 -25.99 -1.35 8.08
CA PHE A 546 -26.46 -0.64 6.89
C PHE A 546 -25.37 -0.55 5.82
N MET A 547 -25.73 -0.77 4.55
CA MET A 547 -24.84 -0.61 3.41
C MET A 547 -25.49 0.30 2.36
N ALA A 548 -24.87 1.45 2.11
CA ALA A 548 -25.28 2.38 1.06
C ALA A 548 -24.59 2.04 -0.27
N TYR A 549 -25.37 1.97 -1.35
CA TYR A 549 -24.90 1.69 -2.71
C TYR A 549 -25.94 2.12 -3.75
N ASP A 550 -25.52 2.72 -4.86
CA ASP A 550 -26.41 3.24 -5.91
C ASP A 550 -27.38 2.20 -6.47
N LYS A 551 -26.89 0.98 -6.73
CA LYS A 551 -27.70 -0.13 -7.25
C LYS A 551 -28.10 -1.12 -6.15
N ALA A 552 -28.29 -0.63 -4.93
CA ALA A 552 -28.66 -1.46 -3.77
C ALA A 552 -29.94 -2.28 -3.98
N CYS A 553 -30.95 -1.75 -4.69
CA CYS A 553 -32.17 -2.49 -4.97
C CYS A 553 -31.93 -3.71 -5.88
N ASP A 554 -31.15 -3.53 -6.96
CA ASP A 554 -30.78 -4.60 -7.88
C ASP A 554 -29.85 -5.62 -7.22
N LEU A 555 -28.93 -5.16 -6.37
CA LEU A 555 -28.06 -6.03 -5.58
C LEU A 555 -28.87 -6.87 -4.60
N LEU A 556 -29.80 -6.26 -3.86
CA LEU A 556 -30.69 -6.96 -2.94
C LEU A 556 -31.56 -7.98 -3.68
N ARG A 557 -32.14 -7.59 -4.83
CA ARG A 557 -32.91 -8.48 -5.70
C ARG A 557 -32.06 -9.67 -6.14
N HIS A 558 -30.81 -9.43 -6.55
CA HIS A 558 -29.88 -10.47 -6.95
C HIS A 558 -29.58 -11.44 -5.80
N ILE A 559 -29.21 -10.93 -4.61
CA ILE A 559 -28.91 -11.76 -3.43
C ILE A 559 -30.11 -12.67 -3.09
N VAL A 560 -31.29 -12.08 -2.98
CA VAL A 560 -32.53 -12.79 -2.61
C VAL A 560 -32.95 -13.83 -3.64
N THR A 561 -32.70 -13.56 -4.93
CA THR A 561 -33.00 -14.50 -6.02
C THR A 561 -32.00 -15.66 -6.05
N GLN A 562 -30.74 -15.42 -5.68
CA GLN A 562 -29.72 -16.46 -5.59
C GLN A 562 -29.92 -17.34 -4.35
N ASP A 563 -30.12 -16.73 -3.19
CA ASP A 563 -30.37 -17.41 -1.92
C ASP A 563 -31.23 -16.52 -0.99
N GLY A 564 -32.49 -16.91 -0.79
CA GLY A 564 -33.42 -16.21 0.10
C GLY A 564 -33.02 -16.28 1.59
N ASN A 565 -32.09 -17.16 1.95
CA ASN A 565 -31.55 -17.31 3.31
C ASN A 565 -30.13 -16.75 3.44
N ASP A 566 -29.63 -15.99 2.46
CA ASP A 566 -28.29 -15.40 2.52
C ASP A 566 -28.13 -14.58 3.81
N LEU A 567 -27.03 -14.81 4.51
CA LEU A 567 -26.69 -14.13 5.76
C LEU A 567 -26.72 -12.59 5.63
N TRP A 568 -26.48 -12.03 4.43
CA TRP A 568 -26.59 -10.60 4.16
C TRP A 568 -28.01 -10.08 4.41
N ILE A 569 -29.04 -10.86 4.06
CA ILE A 569 -30.45 -10.49 4.26
C ILE A 569 -30.78 -10.39 5.76
N ALA A 570 -30.16 -11.26 6.57
CA ALA A 570 -30.35 -11.27 8.01
C ALA A 570 -29.50 -10.21 8.74
N SER A 571 -28.29 -9.94 8.27
CA SER A 571 -27.32 -9.08 8.98
C SER A 571 -27.34 -7.61 8.56
N THR A 572 -27.74 -7.31 7.32
CA THR A 572 -27.46 -6.01 6.69
C THR A 572 -28.67 -5.48 5.93
N ARG A 573 -28.96 -4.21 6.14
CA ARG A 573 -29.94 -3.44 5.38
C ARG A 573 -29.23 -2.70 4.25
N PHE A 574 -29.68 -2.89 3.02
CA PHE A 574 -29.16 -2.13 1.88
C PHE A 574 -29.99 -0.86 1.69
N ILE A 575 -29.32 0.27 1.47
CA ILE A 575 -29.97 1.54 1.16
C ILE A 575 -29.41 2.08 -0.16
N VAL A 576 -30.29 2.65 -0.98
CA VAL A 576 -29.90 3.32 -2.23
C VAL A 576 -29.42 4.72 -1.89
N ASP A 577 -28.41 5.23 -2.61
CA ASP A 577 -28.02 6.62 -2.47
C ASP A 577 -29.22 7.55 -2.72
N ALA A 578 -29.26 8.69 -2.03
CA ALA A 578 -30.45 9.55 -2.08
C ALA A 578 -30.70 10.18 -3.45
N TRP A 579 -29.66 10.50 -4.21
CA TRP A 579 -29.83 11.01 -5.57
C TRP A 579 -30.42 9.92 -6.48
N HIS A 580 -29.88 8.71 -6.40
CA HIS A 580 -30.39 7.54 -7.14
C HIS A 580 -31.82 7.15 -6.73
N TYR A 581 -32.17 7.28 -5.45
CA TYR A 581 -33.49 6.96 -4.93
C TYR A 581 -34.61 7.81 -5.57
N ILE A 582 -34.36 9.09 -5.86
CA ILE A 582 -35.35 9.99 -6.48
C ILE A 582 -35.87 9.43 -7.81
N ASN A 583 -34.96 8.85 -8.61
CA ASN A 583 -35.26 8.33 -9.93
C ASN A 583 -35.91 6.93 -9.89
N HIS A 584 -35.55 6.10 -8.91
CA HIS A 584 -36.01 4.69 -8.86
C HIS A 584 -37.28 4.49 -8.03
N ARG A 585 -37.62 5.39 -7.09
CA ARG A 585 -38.78 5.21 -6.18
C ARG A 585 -40.14 5.11 -6.90
N THR A 586 -40.23 5.55 -8.15
CA THR A 586 -41.43 5.49 -8.99
C THR A 586 -41.54 4.18 -9.77
N THR A 587 -40.40 3.55 -10.07
CA THR A 587 -40.29 2.38 -10.97
C THR A 587 -39.91 1.07 -10.24
N ASP A 588 -39.40 1.14 -9.01
CA ASP A 588 -39.00 -0.04 -8.23
C ASP A 588 -39.61 -0.03 -6.82
N ILE A 589 -40.42 -1.06 -6.53
CA ILE A 589 -41.05 -1.23 -5.22
C ILE A 589 -40.04 -1.57 -4.11
N LEU A 590 -38.91 -2.23 -4.44
CA LEU A 590 -37.84 -2.48 -3.47
C LEU A 590 -37.19 -1.17 -3.03
N CYS A 591 -37.01 -0.21 -3.95
CA CYS A 591 -36.51 1.12 -3.61
C CYS A 591 -37.38 1.77 -2.54
N ARG A 592 -38.68 1.74 -2.74
CA ARG A 592 -39.66 2.39 -1.86
C ARG A 592 -39.79 1.73 -0.49
N THR A 593 -39.74 0.40 -0.45
CA THR A 593 -40.10 -0.38 0.75
C THR A 593 -38.90 -0.91 1.53
N ARG A 594 -37.75 -1.13 0.89
CA ARG A 594 -36.60 -1.85 1.48
C ARG A 594 -35.30 -1.08 1.45
N THR A 595 -35.09 -0.20 0.48
CA THR A 595 -33.81 0.51 0.30
C THR A 595 -33.93 2.04 0.34
N ASN A 596 -34.98 2.56 0.99
CA ASN A 596 -35.15 3.99 1.23
C ASN A 596 -34.01 4.50 2.15
N PRO A 597 -33.20 5.48 1.73
CA PRO A 597 -32.10 6.00 2.54
C PRO A 597 -32.53 6.80 3.76
N ALA A 598 -33.76 7.33 3.77
CA ALA A 598 -34.24 8.17 4.87
C ALA A 598 -35.77 8.06 5.01
N PRO A 599 -36.28 6.95 5.57
CA PRO A 599 -37.70 6.74 5.75
C PRO A 599 -38.26 7.60 6.89
N THR A 600 -39.32 8.36 6.60
CA THR A 600 -40.01 9.23 7.57
C THR A 600 -41.18 8.55 8.27
N ASP A 601 -41.53 7.32 7.88
CA ASP A 601 -42.64 6.52 8.41
C ASP A 601 -42.29 5.73 9.70
N GLY A 602 -41.10 5.97 10.26
CA GLY A 602 -40.59 5.28 11.43
C GLY A 602 -40.18 3.82 11.18
N SER A 603 -40.15 3.36 9.92
CA SER A 603 -39.72 2.00 9.59
C SER A 603 -38.25 1.76 9.90
N GLN A 604 -37.39 2.79 9.78
CA GLN A 604 -35.96 2.72 10.10
C GLN A 604 -35.50 3.95 10.90
N PRO A 605 -35.73 3.99 12.22
CA PRO A 605 -35.37 5.13 13.06
C PRO A 605 -33.85 5.36 13.18
N ASP A 606 -33.03 4.37 12.79
CA ASP A 606 -31.57 4.48 12.78
C ASP A 606 -31.02 5.36 11.64
N LEU A 607 -31.81 5.69 10.61
CA LEU A 607 -31.32 6.45 9.45
C LEU A 607 -31.65 7.94 9.50
N VAL A 608 -32.55 8.36 10.39
CA VAL A 608 -33.04 9.73 10.50
C VAL A 608 -32.83 10.24 11.92
N ILE A 609 -32.30 11.46 12.03
CA ILE A 609 -32.05 12.13 13.31
C ILE A 609 -32.74 13.50 13.31
N THR A 610 -33.03 14.00 14.49
CA THR A 610 -33.48 15.38 14.67
C THR A 610 -32.28 16.26 15.00
N GLN A 611 -32.12 17.37 14.29
CA GLN A 611 -31.13 18.40 14.57
C GLN A 611 -31.82 19.76 14.71
N ILE A 612 -31.27 20.60 15.59
CA ILE A 612 -31.71 21.99 15.74
C ILE A 612 -30.70 22.84 14.97
N ASP A 613 -31.18 23.68 14.05
CA ASP A 613 -30.32 24.60 13.31
C ASP A 613 -29.91 25.82 14.15
N ASP A 614 -29.07 26.68 13.58
CA ASP A 614 -28.59 27.90 14.24
C ASP A 614 -29.73 28.89 14.57
N ASN A 615 -30.91 28.74 13.95
CA ASN A 615 -32.10 29.54 14.19
C ASN A 615 -33.03 28.92 15.25
N GLY A 616 -32.65 27.79 15.87
CA GLY A 616 -33.47 27.08 16.83
C GLY A 616 -34.58 26.23 16.20
N VAL A 617 -34.61 26.08 14.88
CA VAL A 617 -35.61 25.30 14.15
C VAL A 617 -35.21 23.84 14.12
N VAL A 618 -36.17 22.98 14.39
CA VAL A 618 -35.99 21.52 14.47
C VAL A 618 -36.19 20.90 13.09
N HIS A 619 -35.15 20.26 12.55
CA HIS A 619 -35.15 19.60 11.25
C HIS A 619 -34.85 18.11 11.38
N LYS A 620 -35.40 17.31 10.46
CA LYS A 620 -34.99 15.91 10.28
C LYS A 620 -33.83 15.84 9.31
N THR A 621 -32.75 15.18 9.68
CA THR A 621 -31.54 14.99 8.86
C THR A 621 -31.15 13.52 8.81
N ARG A 622 -30.29 13.14 7.85
CA ARG A 622 -29.77 11.77 7.78
C ARG A 622 -28.78 11.52 8.91
N ALA A 623 -28.81 10.32 9.47
CA ALA A 623 -27.93 9.92 10.57
C ALA A 623 -26.46 9.71 10.16
N PHE A 624 -26.23 9.39 8.90
CA PHE A 624 -24.91 9.03 8.37
C PHE A 624 -24.61 9.82 7.10
N ASN A 625 -23.34 10.12 6.88
CA ASN A 625 -22.86 10.66 5.62
C ASN A 625 -22.74 9.54 4.57
N THR A 626 -23.65 9.54 3.60
CA THR A 626 -23.63 8.62 2.44
C THR A 626 -22.73 9.11 1.30
N GLU A 627 -22.26 10.36 1.34
CA GLU A 627 -21.41 10.96 0.30
C GLU A 627 -19.92 10.61 0.45
N THR A 628 -19.56 9.81 1.44
CA THR A 628 -18.15 9.46 1.70
C THR A 628 -17.49 8.70 0.56
N ALA A 629 -18.27 7.99 -0.26
CA ALA A 629 -17.77 7.36 -1.48
C ALA A 629 -17.34 8.41 -2.50
N GLU A 630 -18.18 9.42 -2.73
CA GLU A 630 -17.89 10.50 -3.66
C GLU A 630 -16.73 11.37 -3.19
N GLN A 631 -16.60 11.58 -1.89
CA GLN A 631 -15.44 12.24 -1.30
C GLN A 631 -14.14 11.46 -1.58
N LEU A 632 -14.15 10.13 -1.37
CA LEU A 632 -13.01 9.28 -1.67
C LEU A 632 -12.70 9.24 -3.17
N ASN A 633 -13.72 9.13 -4.01
CA ASN A 633 -13.61 9.20 -5.46
C ASN A 633 -13.00 10.51 -5.95
N SER A 634 -13.43 11.63 -5.35
CA SER A 634 -12.91 12.96 -5.63
C SER A 634 -11.42 13.06 -5.28
N TRP A 635 -11.03 12.54 -4.12
CA TRP A 635 -9.62 12.45 -3.72
C TRP A 635 -8.80 11.56 -4.68
N LEU A 636 -9.37 10.44 -5.12
CA LEU A 636 -8.72 9.52 -6.07
C LEU A 636 -8.49 10.12 -7.46
N ASN A 637 -9.21 11.18 -7.86
CA ASN A 637 -9.01 11.84 -9.16
C ASN A 637 -7.57 12.37 -9.31
N GLY A 638 -6.94 12.85 -8.24
CA GLY A 638 -5.55 13.30 -8.27
C GLY A 638 -4.57 12.20 -8.69
N PHE A 639 -4.94 10.94 -8.46
CA PHE A 639 -4.13 9.76 -8.76
C PHE A 639 -4.56 9.04 -10.06
N GLU A 640 -5.54 9.56 -10.79
CA GLU A 640 -6.07 8.89 -11.98
C GLU A 640 -4.99 8.63 -13.03
N SER A 641 -4.18 9.64 -13.37
CA SER A 641 -3.10 9.52 -14.35
C SER A 641 -2.06 8.45 -13.97
N GLN A 642 -1.89 8.23 -12.67
CA GLN A 642 -0.97 7.24 -12.12
C GLN A 642 -1.55 5.84 -12.21
N LEU A 643 -2.81 5.67 -11.80
CA LEU A 643 -3.52 4.40 -11.80
C LEU A 643 -3.83 3.92 -13.23
N GLN A 644 -4.02 4.85 -14.18
CA GLN A 644 -4.18 4.51 -15.60
C GLN A 644 -2.88 3.97 -16.21
N ARG A 645 -1.71 4.41 -15.74
CA ARG A 645 -0.38 4.07 -16.29
C ARG A 645 0.35 3.09 -15.39
N VAL A 646 -0.16 1.87 -15.27
CA VAL A 646 0.54 0.76 -14.59
C VAL A 646 1.65 0.21 -15.51
N ASP A 647 2.69 1.00 -15.73
CA ASP A 647 3.87 0.56 -16.49
C ASP A 647 4.84 -0.18 -15.54
N MET A 648 4.78 -1.52 -15.56
CA MET A 648 5.72 -2.37 -14.82
C MET A 648 6.99 -2.71 -15.62
N GLN A 649 7.15 -2.17 -16.84
CA GLN A 649 8.36 -2.42 -17.61
C GLN A 649 9.48 -1.43 -17.26
N VAL A 650 10.50 -1.98 -16.63
CA VAL A 650 11.85 -1.42 -16.65
C VAL A 650 12.33 -1.52 -18.10
N GLU A 651 12.20 -0.43 -18.86
CA GLU A 651 12.82 -0.32 -20.18
C GLU A 651 14.31 -0.64 -20.06
N LYS A 652 14.76 -1.73 -20.69
CA LYS A 652 16.18 -2.09 -20.85
C LYS A 652 16.99 -1.03 -21.60
N LYS A 653 16.37 0.05 -22.10
CA LYS A 653 16.98 0.95 -23.10
C LYS A 653 17.80 2.12 -22.53
N ASN A 654 17.69 2.45 -21.24
CA ASN A 654 18.47 3.54 -20.63
C ASN A 654 19.32 3.05 -19.44
N ARG A 655 20.11 1.98 -19.63
CA ARG A 655 21.22 1.71 -18.69
C ARG A 655 22.25 2.84 -18.69
N GLY A 656 22.37 3.60 -19.79
CA GLY A 656 23.29 4.74 -19.93
C GLY A 656 23.10 5.81 -18.86
N LEU A 657 21.92 6.40 -18.71
CA LEU A 657 21.74 7.60 -17.87
C LEU A 657 21.88 7.37 -16.35
N ALA A 658 21.54 6.18 -15.86
CA ALA A 658 21.73 5.87 -14.44
C ALA A 658 23.19 5.56 -14.14
N ASP A 659 23.85 4.79 -15.01
CA ASP A 659 25.28 4.51 -14.89
C ASP A 659 26.10 5.81 -15.13
N GLU A 660 25.70 6.70 -16.05
CA GLU A 660 26.31 8.03 -16.29
C GLU A 660 26.22 8.97 -15.08
N PHE A 661 25.07 9.06 -14.40
CA PHE A 661 24.97 9.87 -13.18
C PHE A 661 25.85 9.32 -12.05
N TRP A 662 26.01 8.00 -11.95
CA TRP A 662 26.89 7.38 -10.96
C TRP A 662 28.37 7.38 -11.38
N ASP A 663 28.67 7.37 -12.68
CA ASP A 663 30.01 7.51 -13.23
C ASP A 663 30.48 8.98 -13.18
N GLU A 664 29.61 9.98 -13.28
CA GLU A 664 29.92 11.40 -13.02
C GLU A 664 30.23 11.66 -11.54
N VAL A 665 29.54 10.97 -10.62
CA VAL A 665 29.81 11.04 -9.18
C VAL A 665 31.09 10.28 -8.80
N ASN A 666 31.43 9.21 -9.52
CA ASN A 666 32.70 8.49 -9.32
C ASN A 666 33.88 9.11 -10.11
N GLY A 667 33.61 9.92 -11.13
CA GLY A 667 34.62 10.53 -12.02
C GLY A 667 35.14 11.89 -11.56
N ASN A 668 34.54 12.49 -10.53
CA ASN A 668 34.99 13.72 -9.87
C ASN A 668 35.61 13.47 -8.47
N VAL A 669 36.26 12.31 -8.28
CA VAL A 669 37.16 12.03 -7.14
C VAL A 669 38.56 11.73 -7.65
#